data_AF-A0A2W0BVE0-F1
#
_entry.id   AF-A0A2W0BVE0-F1
#
_cell.length_a   1.000
_cell.length_b   1.000
_cell.length_c   1.000
_cell.angle_alpha   90.00
_cell.angle_beta   90.00
_cell.angle_gamma   90.00
#
_symmetry.space_group_name_H-M   'P 1'
#
loop_
_entity.id
_entity.type
_entity.pdbx_description
1 polymer ?
#
loop_
_entity_poly.entity_id
_entity_poly.type
_entity_poly.pdbx_seq_one_letter_code
_entity_poly.pdbx_strand_id
1 'polypeptide(L)'
;MSPELLTKIGEFELKEKLGQGGYGAVYKARDSLSRDVAIKILTGFGDDITTINVFKKEAATLAKLQHPNIVTVYQFGVDNMRPYLAMEYLQGQPLSAIIKTRRELHLVEKLDIIIQATEGLKHAHENNVIHRDIKPHNLMVVESAEKSLVVKLIDFGIAQGEASKSQSQSIAGSLPYMSPEHFVQRRTPWCDVFSMGVVLYELLTGGIVPYASDRDELPVAYGKLMSQDPALPLSHHVANLPSGLEEVVAKAICKQKLKAYETAEEFLFELSRIHDIVKSQYVSERLAEVDAAIKRQDATGAYELVNGILRVDPKNTPANRKKFELKKLLEESKRNQKLRDMCVRAEGAIHEKRFDEAQRQLQEALQIDPGSPTVAQLQQKLADIRRVQARIDELVRQAQQAQISGNLDQASTAIREAASLDRSNTEVLRFQAEIDRRCAQEHNLVEQARALVHEQRFREASTVIRELESMAPRSERVLALKELATREYREYVRRAEIAAYLNEAQQLAVPGTLQQARSKLDEAIAKYPDERSLLELRATVEKQQEEFARRQFLEEKVRAGEQAIQSKNYVDAIAILEQARLRVPDSRLESLLGTAKKKAQEQAGEKRREQYIKSARTSLARGDAASAVVTLEMAQSEFGANDQQILSLLNEARSTAERQAREAAQREEERKAAEREALRLAAEREEINAAIADAAAAAQHGNYDFGVRLIEESASKFGMRSELAQAANQIKSARTADVTAHIETLIAEADREADTNSFQAALNAIERAKTFIEFAAPAAVAKLKAAEQQIRRAQQEQETSATRIIQGSAVAPPPPASSEFDADAMTIRTSPSGSAAAPARAPIREPEQETRRLDAPPRTGTAPRPVPIEPVAPLPVPKKTPWLIPAVGSAIVVVAALIIYVVIHGSSTIQVRFEANPAGTDIFVNGEHCSAPCAAKLKPGKYAVEATHDQYTTVRKQIDVTKPYTESLTLTAISAGPARPAPVGILALAINVDSADIFVDGQLKDRAHGKNARITVAAGSHQIRLEKSGYQPTTLPVEITEGSESALAFSLEKGSGAITETTYLIVSSVPNASLVVDGKSAG
;
A
#
# COMPACT_ATOMS: atom_id res chain seq x y z
N MET A 1 62.46 -90.25 25.87
CA MET A 1 61.26 -89.85 26.65
C MET A 1 60.49 -88.85 25.83
N SER A 2 59.15 -88.95 25.81
CA SER A 2 58.30 -87.92 25.22
C SER A 2 58.37 -86.64 26.05
N PRO A 3 58.27 -85.43 25.45
CA PRO A 3 58.16 -84.20 26.22
C PRO A 3 56.77 -84.14 26.86
N GLU A 4 56.71 -84.25 28.19
CA GLU A 4 55.54 -83.80 28.94
C GLU A 4 55.33 -82.31 28.67
N LEU A 5 54.13 -81.93 28.21
CA LEU A 5 53.75 -80.52 28.16
C LEU A 5 53.58 -80.03 29.60
N LEU A 6 54.58 -79.32 30.12
CA LEU A 6 54.45 -78.59 31.37
C LEU A 6 53.39 -77.49 31.18
N THR A 7 52.21 -77.71 31.75
CA THR A 7 51.08 -76.77 31.77
C THR A 7 51.08 -75.87 32.99
N LYS A 8 51.78 -76.26 34.07
CA LYS A 8 52.00 -75.44 35.27
C LYS A 8 53.45 -75.60 35.75
N ILE A 9 53.96 -74.59 36.46
CA ILE A 9 55.12 -74.72 37.35
C ILE A 9 54.90 -73.84 38.59
N GLY A 10 55.02 -74.41 39.79
CA GLY A 10 54.62 -73.76 41.03
C GLY A 10 53.16 -73.28 40.96
N GLU A 11 52.93 -71.98 41.09
CA GLU A 11 51.61 -71.34 40.95
C GLU A 11 51.32 -70.73 39.57
N PHE A 12 52.20 -70.93 38.58
CA PHE A 12 52.11 -70.27 37.28
C PHE A 12 51.60 -71.21 36.19
N GLU A 13 50.50 -70.83 35.53
CA GLU A 13 49.97 -71.51 34.34
C GLU A 13 50.82 -71.15 33.11
N LEU A 14 51.48 -72.14 32.50
CA LEU A 14 52.36 -71.92 31.35
C LEU A 14 51.58 -71.90 30.03
N LYS A 15 51.88 -70.92 29.17
CA LYS A 15 51.20 -70.71 27.88
C LYS A 15 52.09 -71.06 26.68
N GLU A 16 52.94 -70.11 26.29
CA GLU A 16 53.78 -70.16 25.10
C GLU A 16 55.25 -70.05 25.49
N LYS A 17 56.12 -70.73 24.74
CA LYS A 17 57.57 -70.72 24.96
C LYS A 17 58.17 -69.52 24.24
N LEU A 18 58.65 -68.53 25.01
CA LEU A 18 59.25 -67.30 24.49
C LEU A 18 60.69 -67.52 23.99
N GLY A 19 61.41 -68.50 24.54
CA GLY A 19 62.78 -68.80 24.09
C GLY A 19 63.44 -69.99 24.78
N GLN A 20 64.65 -70.31 24.34
CA GLN A 20 65.53 -71.29 24.98
C GLN A 20 66.98 -70.84 24.85
N GLY A 21 67.68 -70.76 25.98
CA GLY A 21 69.12 -70.50 26.06
C GLY A 21 69.87 -71.71 26.63
N GLY A 22 71.20 -71.59 26.74
CA GLY A 22 72.07 -72.68 27.21
C GLY A 22 71.84 -73.14 28.66
N TYR A 23 71.09 -72.39 29.46
CA TYR A 23 70.82 -72.67 30.88
C TYR A 23 69.33 -72.91 31.20
N GLY A 24 68.43 -72.85 30.22
CA GLY A 24 67.00 -72.98 30.48
C GLY A 24 66.09 -72.53 29.35
N ALA A 25 64.79 -72.66 29.56
CA ALA A 25 63.73 -72.21 28.67
C ALA A 25 62.87 -71.13 29.34
N VAL A 26 62.50 -70.10 28.57
CA VAL A 26 61.64 -69.01 29.03
C VAL A 26 60.25 -69.20 28.46
N TYR A 27 59.25 -69.13 29.31
CA TYR A 27 57.84 -69.27 28.98
C TYR A 27 57.09 -68.00 29.39
N LYS A 28 56.07 -67.64 28.61
CA LYS A 28 55.00 -66.75 29.06
C LYS A 28 54.04 -67.59 29.89
N ALA A 29 53.65 -67.06 31.03
CA ALA A 29 52.75 -67.71 31.96
C ALA A 29 51.71 -66.72 32.47
N ARG A 30 50.79 -67.23 33.28
CA ARG A 30 49.83 -66.44 34.06
C ARG A 30 49.98 -66.74 35.54
N ASP A 31 49.99 -65.69 36.36
CA ASP A 31 50.01 -65.81 37.82
C ASP A 31 48.59 -65.93 38.40
N SER A 32 48.51 -66.17 39.71
CA SER A 32 47.23 -66.28 40.45
C SER A 32 46.41 -64.99 40.49
N LEU A 33 46.96 -63.86 40.04
CA LEU A 33 46.26 -62.58 39.86
C LEU A 33 45.87 -62.33 38.39
N SER A 34 45.93 -63.37 37.55
CA SER A 34 45.69 -63.35 36.10
C SER A 34 46.62 -62.44 35.27
N ARG A 35 47.74 -61.98 35.84
CA ARG A 35 48.73 -61.17 35.13
C ARG A 35 49.60 -62.07 34.26
N ASP A 36 49.98 -61.58 33.08
CA ASP A 36 50.94 -62.26 32.23
C ASP A 36 52.36 -61.98 32.74
N VAL A 37 53.14 -63.05 32.96
CA VAL A 37 54.48 -63.02 33.54
C VAL A 37 55.44 -63.88 32.70
N ALA A 38 56.74 -63.62 32.80
CA ALA A 38 57.77 -64.47 32.20
C ALA A 38 58.34 -65.43 33.26
N ILE A 39 58.36 -66.72 32.95
CA ILE A 39 58.93 -67.77 33.79
C ILE A 39 60.15 -68.36 33.09
N LYS A 40 61.33 -68.16 33.68
CA LYS A 40 62.56 -68.82 33.24
C LYS A 40 62.74 -70.11 34.04
N ILE A 41 62.53 -71.25 33.38
CA ILE A 41 62.74 -72.60 33.94
C ILE A 41 64.15 -73.04 33.59
N LEU A 42 64.95 -73.41 34.58
CA LEU A 42 66.36 -73.69 34.40
C LEU A 42 66.66 -75.19 34.25
N THR A 43 67.70 -75.50 33.49
CA THR A 43 68.05 -76.86 33.05
C THR A 43 69.56 -77.08 33.10
N GLY A 44 70.00 -78.30 33.44
CA GLY A 44 71.41 -78.65 33.60
C GLY A 44 71.92 -78.60 35.04
N PHE A 45 71.08 -78.13 35.96
CA PHE A 45 71.21 -78.35 37.39
C PHE A 45 70.72 -79.77 37.67
N GLY A 46 71.58 -80.65 38.18
CA GLY A 46 71.18 -81.98 38.66
C GLY A 46 70.56 -81.89 40.06
N ASP A 47 70.40 -83.03 40.74
CA ASP A 47 69.88 -83.11 42.12
C ASP A 47 70.81 -82.51 43.22
N ASP A 48 71.76 -81.67 42.81
CA ASP A 48 72.67 -80.96 43.70
C ASP A 48 71.99 -79.75 44.37
N ILE A 49 71.53 -80.00 45.60
CA ILE A 49 70.99 -79.02 46.53
C ILE A 49 71.98 -77.86 46.81
N THR A 50 73.30 -78.04 46.65
CA THR A 50 74.27 -76.96 46.91
C THR A 50 74.22 -75.88 45.83
N THR A 51 74.22 -76.25 44.53
CA THR A 51 74.06 -75.29 43.43
C THR A 51 72.69 -74.61 43.47
N ILE A 52 71.61 -75.33 43.83
CA ILE A 52 70.27 -74.73 44.00
C ILE A 52 70.29 -73.66 45.11
N ASN A 53 71.03 -73.87 46.20
CA ASN A 53 71.16 -72.88 47.29
C ASN A 53 72.04 -71.67 46.92
N VAL A 54 73.05 -71.84 46.06
CA VAL A 54 73.80 -70.71 45.47
C VAL A 54 72.86 -69.88 44.58
N PHE A 55 72.13 -70.53 43.69
CA PHE A 55 71.16 -69.86 42.82
C PHE A 55 70.11 -69.08 43.62
N LYS A 56 69.55 -69.70 44.68
CA LYS A 56 68.59 -69.05 45.59
C LYS A 56 69.13 -67.77 46.23
N LYS A 57 70.44 -67.70 46.54
CA LYS A 57 71.09 -66.49 47.06
C LYS A 57 71.22 -65.41 46.00
N GLU A 58 71.75 -65.74 44.81
CA GLU A 58 71.92 -64.73 43.73
C GLU A 58 70.55 -64.19 43.25
N ALA A 59 69.53 -65.05 43.12
CA ALA A 59 68.17 -64.63 42.78
C ALA A 59 67.52 -63.74 43.87
N ALA A 60 67.81 -63.98 45.15
CA ALA A 60 67.33 -63.14 46.26
C ALA A 60 68.05 -61.78 46.35
N THR A 61 69.23 -61.64 45.74
CA THR A 61 69.89 -60.33 45.54
C THR A 61 69.25 -59.60 44.37
N LEU A 62 68.98 -60.29 43.26
CA LEU A 62 68.36 -59.70 42.06
C LEU A 62 66.92 -59.23 42.30
N ALA A 63 66.14 -59.94 43.13
CA ALA A 63 64.81 -59.50 43.54
C ALA A 63 64.77 -58.19 44.36
N LYS A 64 65.93 -57.63 44.74
CA LYS A 64 66.04 -56.30 45.38
C LYS A 64 66.30 -55.17 44.38
N LEU A 65 66.73 -55.48 43.15
CA LEU A 65 66.95 -54.47 42.12
C LEU A 65 65.59 -54.01 41.58
N GLN A 66 65.26 -52.74 41.82
CA GLN A 66 64.02 -52.13 41.36
C GLN A 66 64.35 -50.84 40.61
N HIS A 67 64.52 -50.98 39.29
CA HIS A 67 64.89 -49.88 38.40
C HIS A 67 64.06 -49.98 37.10
N PRO A 68 63.61 -48.86 36.50
CA PRO A 68 62.89 -48.90 35.23
C PRO A 68 63.64 -49.70 34.15
N ASN A 69 64.98 -49.62 34.13
CA ASN A 69 65.83 -50.28 33.13
C ASN A 69 66.38 -51.65 33.53
N ILE A 70 65.83 -52.29 34.56
CA ILE A 70 66.12 -53.67 34.96
C ILE A 70 64.83 -54.49 34.88
N VAL A 71 64.92 -55.78 34.56
CA VAL A 71 63.78 -56.70 34.64
C VAL A 71 63.42 -57.00 36.09
N THR A 72 62.17 -56.71 36.45
CA THR A 72 61.62 -56.90 37.79
C THR A 72 61.43 -58.39 38.04
N VAL A 73 62.22 -58.94 38.95
CA VAL A 73 62.07 -60.31 39.46
C VAL A 73 61.01 -60.31 40.56
N TYR A 74 59.90 -61.02 40.37
CA TYR A 74 58.83 -61.14 41.35
C TYR A 74 59.09 -62.25 42.37
N GLN A 75 59.58 -63.41 41.91
CA GLN A 75 59.75 -64.59 42.76
C GLN A 75 60.81 -65.55 42.21
N PHE A 76 61.59 -66.14 43.11
CA PHE A 76 62.32 -67.38 42.86
C PHE A 76 61.57 -68.57 43.49
N GLY A 77 61.52 -69.69 42.79
CA GLY A 77 60.95 -70.94 43.29
C GLY A 77 61.68 -72.18 42.79
N VAL A 78 61.34 -73.32 43.37
CA VAL A 78 61.80 -74.65 42.94
C VAL A 78 60.58 -75.56 42.92
N ASP A 79 60.37 -76.25 41.81
CA ASP A 79 59.27 -77.19 41.62
C ASP A 79 59.81 -78.47 40.98
N ASN A 80 59.54 -79.64 41.58
CA ASN A 80 60.07 -80.94 41.13
C ASN A 80 61.59 -80.91 40.82
N MET A 81 62.39 -80.34 41.75
CA MET A 81 63.83 -80.06 41.64
C MET A 81 64.26 -79.09 40.53
N ARG A 82 63.32 -78.48 39.78
CA ARG A 82 63.61 -77.49 38.73
C ARG A 82 63.55 -76.07 39.31
N PRO A 83 64.68 -75.34 39.42
CA PRO A 83 64.65 -73.94 39.82
C PRO A 83 64.02 -73.08 38.72
N TYR A 84 63.17 -72.14 39.11
CA TYR A 84 62.51 -71.20 38.21
C TYR A 84 62.52 -69.76 38.75
N LEU A 85 62.52 -68.81 37.83
CA LEU A 85 62.46 -67.37 38.13
C LEU A 85 61.22 -66.76 37.46
N ALA A 86 60.34 -66.18 38.24
CA ALA A 86 59.19 -65.40 37.77
C ALA A 86 59.53 -63.91 37.73
N MET A 87 59.33 -63.28 36.58
CA MET A 87 59.68 -61.88 36.31
C MET A 87 58.61 -61.19 35.45
N GLU A 88 58.70 -59.87 35.31
CA GLU A 88 57.80 -59.11 34.43
C GLU A 88 57.84 -59.59 32.97
N TYR A 89 56.67 -59.67 32.32
CA TYR A 89 56.57 -60.02 30.90
C TYR A 89 56.73 -58.77 30.02
N LEU A 90 57.86 -58.70 29.31
CA LEU A 90 58.19 -57.57 28.45
C LEU A 90 57.64 -57.74 27.03
N GLN A 91 56.71 -56.86 26.65
CA GLN A 91 56.17 -56.77 25.29
C GLN A 91 57.10 -55.94 24.40
N GLY A 92 58.28 -56.50 24.09
CA GLY A 92 59.33 -55.84 23.32
C GLY A 92 60.13 -56.81 22.47
N GLN A 93 61.25 -56.34 21.93
CA GLN A 93 62.22 -57.16 21.18
C GLN A 93 63.62 -56.97 21.74
N PRO A 94 64.48 -58.01 21.76
CA PRO A 94 65.88 -57.84 22.15
C PRO A 94 66.61 -56.97 21.11
N LEU A 95 67.57 -56.17 21.57
CA LEU A 95 68.38 -55.30 20.71
C LEU A 95 69.09 -56.10 19.60
N SER A 96 69.43 -57.37 19.82
CA SER A 96 69.95 -58.28 18.80
C SER A 96 69.01 -58.46 17.60
N ALA A 97 67.69 -58.45 17.82
CA ALA A 97 66.71 -58.52 16.74
C ALA A 97 66.63 -57.18 15.99
N ILE A 98 66.71 -56.05 16.69
CA ILE A 98 66.70 -54.69 16.13
C ILE A 98 67.93 -54.45 15.24
N ILE A 99 69.12 -54.85 15.69
CA ILE A 99 70.37 -54.78 14.90
C ILE A 99 70.27 -55.71 13.69
N LYS A 100 69.83 -56.97 13.89
CA LYS A 100 69.72 -57.96 12.80
C LYS A 100 68.68 -57.58 11.72
N THR A 101 67.57 -56.95 12.09
CA THR A 101 66.58 -56.43 11.12
C THR A 101 67.01 -55.11 10.49
N ARG A 102 68.10 -54.50 10.96
CA ARG A 102 68.55 -53.15 10.59
C ARG A 102 67.43 -52.11 10.70
N ARG A 103 66.63 -52.17 11.77
CA ARG A 103 65.62 -51.14 12.10
C ARG A 103 66.32 -49.78 12.12
N GLU A 104 65.83 -48.85 11.30
CA GLU A 104 66.33 -47.48 11.32
C GLU A 104 66.06 -46.85 12.69
N LEU A 105 67.14 -46.39 13.31
CA LEU A 105 67.16 -45.67 14.59
C LEU A 105 68.06 -44.46 14.41
N HIS A 106 67.58 -43.28 14.79
CA HIS A 106 68.41 -42.08 14.80
C HIS A 106 69.54 -42.23 15.83
N LEU A 107 70.65 -41.48 15.65
CA LEU A 107 71.78 -41.55 16.57
C LEU A 107 71.39 -41.21 18.01
N VAL A 108 70.44 -40.29 18.21
CA VAL A 108 69.88 -39.99 19.53
C VAL A 108 69.23 -41.24 20.16
N GLU A 109 68.40 -41.97 19.40
CA GLU A 109 67.74 -43.21 19.88
C GLU A 109 68.76 -44.33 20.15
N LYS A 110 69.82 -44.45 19.33
CA LYS A 110 70.91 -45.41 19.57
C LYS A 110 71.67 -45.10 20.86
N LEU A 111 71.93 -43.83 21.16
CA LEU A 111 72.61 -43.40 22.38
C LEU A 111 71.69 -43.55 23.60
N ASP A 112 70.42 -43.13 23.50
CA ASP A 112 69.41 -43.28 24.55
C ASP A 112 69.22 -44.74 24.98
N ILE A 113 69.20 -45.68 24.02
CA ILE A 113 69.16 -47.13 24.31
C ILE A 113 70.31 -47.58 25.22
N ILE A 114 71.53 -47.08 24.99
CA ILE A 114 72.72 -47.44 25.77
C ILE A 114 72.79 -46.66 27.08
N ILE A 115 72.35 -45.41 27.11
CA ILE A 115 72.20 -44.60 28.33
C ILE A 115 71.26 -45.31 29.30
N GLN A 116 70.04 -45.64 28.87
CA GLN A 116 69.06 -46.39 29.65
C GLN A 116 69.61 -47.74 30.16
N ALA A 117 70.32 -48.49 29.32
CA ALA A 117 70.94 -49.75 29.72
C ALA A 117 72.11 -49.53 30.73
N THR A 118 72.82 -48.40 30.64
CA THR A 118 73.93 -48.05 31.54
C THR A 118 73.41 -47.50 32.87
N GLU A 119 72.26 -46.82 32.91
CA GLU A 119 71.55 -46.48 34.15
C GLU A 119 71.15 -47.75 34.92
N GLY A 120 70.65 -48.77 34.20
CA GLY A 120 70.40 -50.10 34.76
C GLY A 120 71.67 -50.79 35.31
N LEU A 121 72.80 -50.68 34.60
CA LEU A 121 74.09 -51.18 35.09
C LEU A 121 74.57 -50.43 36.33
N LYS A 122 74.49 -49.09 36.34
CA LYS A 122 74.86 -48.26 37.50
C LYS A 122 74.09 -48.70 38.74
N HIS A 123 72.76 -48.80 38.66
CA HIS A 123 71.94 -49.22 39.79
C HIS A 123 72.29 -50.64 40.29
N ALA A 124 72.63 -51.57 39.38
CA ALA A 124 73.12 -52.89 39.76
C ALA A 124 74.48 -52.82 40.46
N HIS A 125 75.44 -52.04 39.93
CA HIS A 125 76.79 -51.87 40.48
C HIS A 125 76.77 -51.22 41.87
N GLU A 126 75.94 -50.21 42.09
CA GLU A 126 75.68 -49.58 43.41
C GLU A 126 75.18 -50.62 44.45
N ASN A 127 74.38 -51.59 43.99
CA ASN A 127 73.88 -52.70 44.80
C ASN A 127 74.86 -53.91 44.85
N ASN A 128 76.11 -53.74 44.40
CA ASN A 128 77.16 -54.76 44.34
C ASN A 128 76.81 -55.98 43.44
N VAL A 129 75.92 -55.79 42.46
CA VAL A 129 75.54 -56.81 41.47
C VAL A 129 76.23 -56.50 40.13
N ILE A 130 76.96 -57.47 39.59
CA ILE A 130 77.61 -57.40 38.28
C ILE A 130 76.82 -58.31 37.32
N HIS A 131 76.48 -57.81 36.12
CA HIS A 131 75.59 -58.51 35.19
C HIS A 131 76.26 -59.71 34.51
N ARG A 132 77.57 -59.61 34.19
CA ARG A 132 78.44 -60.69 33.68
C ARG A 132 78.09 -61.25 32.28
N ASP A 133 77.08 -60.72 31.60
CA ASP A 133 76.59 -61.22 30.30
C ASP A 133 75.89 -60.12 29.48
N ILE A 134 76.48 -58.92 29.42
CA ILE A 134 75.96 -57.82 28.61
C ILE A 134 76.23 -58.08 27.12
N LYS A 135 75.15 -58.14 26.34
CA LYS A 135 75.12 -58.36 24.88
C LYS A 135 73.76 -57.95 24.33
N PRO A 136 73.57 -57.73 23.02
CA PRO A 136 72.31 -57.18 22.49
C PRO A 136 71.11 -58.11 22.69
N HIS A 137 71.32 -59.41 22.93
CA HIS A 137 70.23 -60.33 23.26
C HIS A 137 69.60 -60.04 24.64
N ASN A 138 70.39 -59.49 25.56
CA ASN A 138 70.02 -59.29 26.97
C ASN A 138 69.54 -57.85 27.25
N LEU A 139 69.46 -56.99 26.23
CA LEU A 139 68.84 -55.66 26.28
C LEU A 139 67.47 -55.75 25.59
N MET A 140 66.38 -55.81 26.35
CA MET A 140 65.03 -55.78 25.81
C MET A 140 64.58 -54.34 25.57
N VAL A 141 64.19 -54.03 24.32
CA VAL A 141 63.63 -52.73 23.94
C VAL A 141 62.11 -52.88 23.82
N VAL A 142 61.39 -52.13 24.66
CA VAL A 142 59.93 -52.05 24.73
C VAL A 142 59.49 -50.69 24.19
N GLU A 143 58.39 -50.63 23.44
CA GLU A 143 57.80 -49.36 22.99
C GLU A 143 56.67 -48.97 23.96
N SER A 144 56.72 -47.75 24.51
CA SER A 144 55.75 -47.24 25.49
C SER A 144 54.41 -46.86 24.84
N ALA A 145 53.38 -46.58 25.65
CA ALA A 145 52.11 -46.06 25.15
C ALA A 145 52.29 -44.70 24.44
N GLU A 146 53.30 -43.94 24.87
CA GLU A 146 53.73 -42.65 24.34
C GLU A 146 54.65 -42.78 23.10
N LYS A 147 54.98 -44.02 22.67
CA LYS A 147 55.91 -44.36 21.59
C LYS A 147 57.37 -43.93 21.81
N SER A 148 57.77 -43.76 23.06
CA SER A 148 59.19 -43.73 23.44
C SER A 148 59.74 -45.16 23.57
N LEU A 149 61.05 -45.32 23.39
CA LEU A 149 61.72 -46.58 23.66
C LEU A 149 62.07 -46.68 25.14
N VAL A 150 61.83 -47.85 25.74
CA VAL A 150 62.22 -48.18 27.13
C VAL A 150 63.09 -49.43 27.08
N VAL A 151 64.33 -49.33 27.57
CA VAL A 151 65.28 -50.45 27.57
C VAL A 151 65.36 -51.08 28.95
N LYS A 152 65.27 -52.41 29.01
CA LYS A 152 65.43 -53.22 30.22
C LYS A 152 66.52 -54.28 30.06
N LEU A 153 67.44 -54.33 31.01
CA LEU A 153 68.39 -55.42 31.18
C LEU A 153 67.65 -56.68 31.67
N ILE A 154 67.76 -57.77 30.90
CA ILE A 154 67.31 -59.12 31.27
C ILE A 154 68.53 -60.03 31.46
N ASP A 155 68.34 -61.21 32.05
CA ASP A 155 69.36 -62.28 32.03
C ASP A 155 70.73 -61.91 32.63
N PHE A 156 70.69 -61.25 33.80
CA PHE A 156 71.81 -61.24 34.75
C PHE A 156 72.37 -62.67 34.94
N GLY A 157 73.68 -62.80 35.12
CA GLY A 157 74.41 -64.09 35.03
C GLY A 157 74.22 -65.11 36.14
N ILE A 158 72.99 -65.29 36.68
CA ILE A 158 72.63 -66.15 37.84
C ILE A 158 72.99 -67.64 37.67
N ALA A 159 73.23 -68.09 36.42
CA ALA A 159 73.63 -69.47 36.13
C ALA A 159 75.15 -69.69 36.21
N GLN A 160 75.95 -68.63 36.39
CA GLN A 160 77.41 -68.66 36.45
C GLN A 160 77.92 -68.41 37.89
N GLY A 161 77.40 -69.17 38.85
CA GLY A 161 78.02 -69.31 40.16
C GLY A 161 79.41 -69.95 40.06
N GLU A 162 80.27 -69.72 41.06
CA GLU A 162 81.72 -70.02 41.02
C GLU A 162 82.08 -71.51 40.82
N ALA A 163 81.11 -72.43 40.93
CA ALA A 163 81.32 -73.88 40.92
C ALA A 163 80.99 -74.59 39.59
N SER A 164 80.40 -73.92 38.58
CA SER A 164 79.86 -74.61 37.39
C SER A 164 80.93 -75.04 36.37
N LYS A 165 81.33 -76.32 36.39
CA LYS A 165 82.36 -76.89 35.48
C LYS A 165 81.96 -77.05 34.00
N SER A 166 80.72 -76.75 33.61
CA SER A 166 80.22 -76.93 32.23
C SER A 166 80.42 -75.70 31.33
N GLN A 167 81.68 -75.27 31.13
CA GLN A 167 81.98 -74.02 30.44
C GLN A 167 81.89 -74.08 28.89
N SER A 168 82.07 -75.26 28.27
CA SER A 168 82.44 -75.34 26.85
C SER A 168 81.35 -74.97 25.82
N GLN A 169 80.07 -74.99 26.17
CA GLN A 169 78.97 -74.67 25.22
C GLN A 169 78.37 -73.27 25.43
N SER A 170 78.44 -72.70 26.63
CA SER A 170 77.88 -71.36 26.90
C SER A 170 78.76 -70.22 26.38
N ILE A 171 80.08 -70.44 26.25
CA ILE A 171 81.02 -69.37 25.88
C ILE A 171 80.80 -68.92 24.42
N ALA A 172 80.47 -69.84 23.51
CA ALA A 172 80.44 -69.61 22.06
C ALA A 172 79.59 -68.39 21.63
N GLY A 173 78.41 -68.19 22.22
CA GLY A 173 77.50 -67.10 21.85
C GLY A 173 77.72 -65.77 22.57
N SER A 174 78.62 -65.70 23.56
CA SER A 174 78.86 -64.47 24.34
C SER A 174 80.32 -63.99 24.27
N LEU A 175 81.24 -64.84 23.76
CA LEU A 175 82.66 -64.54 23.59
C LEU A 175 82.97 -63.15 22.98
N PRO A 176 82.27 -62.66 21.94
CA PRO A 176 82.63 -61.38 21.29
C PRO A 176 82.44 -60.13 22.17
N TYR A 177 81.70 -60.25 23.28
CA TYR A 177 81.38 -59.15 24.20
C TYR A 177 82.18 -59.21 25.51
N MET A 178 82.91 -60.30 25.77
CA MET A 178 83.63 -60.48 27.03
C MET A 178 84.86 -59.56 27.12
N SER A 179 85.14 -59.03 28.31
CA SER A 179 86.37 -58.29 28.57
C SER A 179 87.56 -59.24 28.83
N PRO A 180 88.81 -58.79 28.62
CA PRO A 180 90.00 -59.60 28.91
C PRO A 180 90.09 -60.15 30.35
N GLU A 181 89.68 -59.40 31.38
CA GLU A 181 89.71 -59.91 32.78
C GLU A 181 88.67 -61.02 33.04
N HIS A 182 87.64 -61.18 32.19
CA HIS A 182 86.58 -62.18 32.36
C HIS A 182 87.14 -63.62 32.44
N PHE A 183 88.22 -63.88 31.71
CA PHE A 183 88.93 -65.17 31.66
C PHE A 183 89.87 -65.39 32.85
N VAL A 184 90.20 -64.31 33.59
CA VAL A 184 91.10 -64.31 34.75
C VAL A 184 90.32 -64.28 36.08
N GLN A 185 89.03 -64.64 36.02
CA GLN A 185 88.08 -64.80 37.15
C GLN A 185 87.83 -63.56 38.03
N ARG A 186 88.46 -62.40 37.78
CA ARG A 186 88.18 -61.14 38.47
C ARG A 186 87.06 -60.36 37.79
N ARG A 187 85.82 -60.69 38.13
CA ARG A 187 84.61 -60.00 37.66
C ARG A 187 84.44 -58.69 38.41
N THR A 188 84.56 -57.56 37.72
CA THR A 188 84.43 -56.20 38.29
C THR A 188 83.49 -55.34 37.43
N PRO A 189 82.94 -54.20 37.94
CA PRO A 189 82.04 -53.32 37.18
C PRO A 189 82.52 -52.96 35.77
N TRP A 190 83.82 -52.69 35.62
CA TRP A 190 84.53 -52.50 34.35
C TRP A 190 84.20 -53.56 33.28
N CYS A 191 83.98 -54.83 33.66
CA CYS A 191 83.65 -55.89 32.71
C CYS A 191 82.32 -55.64 32.00
N ASP A 192 81.28 -55.21 32.74
CA ASP A 192 79.99 -54.88 32.15
C ASP A 192 80.06 -53.59 31.30
N VAL A 193 80.89 -52.62 31.70
CA VAL A 193 81.11 -51.37 30.95
C VAL A 193 81.83 -51.63 29.63
N PHE A 194 82.86 -52.48 29.63
CA PHE A 194 83.52 -52.94 28.41
C PHE A 194 82.52 -53.62 27.47
N SER A 195 81.73 -54.57 28.00
CA SER A 195 80.69 -55.26 27.22
C SER A 195 79.65 -54.29 26.67
N MET A 196 79.23 -53.27 27.44
CA MET A 196 78.30 -52.23 26.98
C MET A 196 78.92 -51.36 25.89
N GLY A 197 80.22 -51.04 25.98
CA GLY A 197 80.97 -50.36 24.93
C GLY A 197 81.02 -51.16 23.62
N VAL A 198 81.15 -52.50 23.71
CA VAL A 198 81.07 -53.40 22.54
C VAL A 198 79.67 -53.39 21.92
N VAL A 199 78.61 -53.43 22.74
CA VAL A 199 77.21 -53.33 22.27
C VAL A 199 76.93 -51.97 21.62
N LEU A 200 77.46 -50.88 22.17
CA LEU A 200 77.36 -49.54 21.55
C LEU A 200 78.09 -49.48 20.20
N TYR A 201 79.30 -50.05 20.09
CA TYR A 201 80.03 -50.13 18.82
C TYR A 201 79.22 -50.90 17.76
N GLU A 202 78.66 -52.06 18.11
CA GLU A 202 77.83 -52.86 17.21
C GLU A 202 76.55 -52.12 16.79
N LEU A 203 75.88 -51.45 17.73
CA LEU A 203 74.66 -50.68 17.46
C LEU A 203 74.93 -49.46 16.57
N LEU A 204 76.07 -48.77 16.74
CA LEU A 204 76.48 -47.66 15.89
C LEU A 204 76.79 -48.14 14.47
N THR A 205 77.61 -49.18 14.32
CA THR A 205 78.02 -49.74 13.01
C THR A 205 76.92 -50.53 12.29
N GLY A 206 75.88 -50.98 13.00
CA GLY A 206 74.77 -51.77 12.43
C GLY A 206 75.09 -53.26 12.30
N GLY A 207 75.87 -53.81 13.23
CA GLY A 207 76.17 -55.25 13.34
C GLY A 207 77.64 -55.65 13.23
N ILE A 208 78.59 -54.72 13.29
CA ILE A 208 80.04 -55.03 13.30
C ILE A 208 80.54 -55.04 14.74
N VAL A 209 81.10 -56.16 15.20
CA VAL A 209 81.65 -56.29 16.55
C VAL A 209 83.19 -56.12 16.50
N PRO A 210 83.80 -55.21 17.30
CA PRO A 210 85.16 -54.71 17.11
C PRO A 210 86.29 -55.76 17.19
N TYR A 211 86.03 -56.92 17.81
CA TYR A 211 87.03 -58.00 17.98
C TYR A 211 86.60 -59.33 17.33
N ALA A 212 85.53 -59.35 16.54
CA ALA A 212 85.06 -60.55 15.86
C ALA A 212 85.95 -60.96 14.66
N SER A 213 85.72 -62.16 14.14
CA SER A 213 86.32 -62.68 12.90
C SER A 213 85.22 -62.98 11.88
N ASP A 214 85.52 -62.81 10.59
CA ASP A 214 84.57 -62.99 9.47
C ASP A 214 84.19 -64.48 9.22
N ARG A 215 84.63 -65.35 10.12
CA ARG A 215 84.32 -66.77 10.25
C ARG A 215 84.14 -67.05 11.74
N ASP A 216 83.17 -67.87 12.11
CA ASP A 216 82.78 -68.20 13.49
C ASP A 216 83.80 -69.12 14.22
N GLU A 217 85.09 -68.84 14.04
CA GLU A 217 86.21 -69.59 14.60
C GLU A 217 86.59 -69.00 15.97
N LEU A 218 86.00 -69.53 17.04
CA LEU A 218 86.21 -69.08 18.43
C LEU A 218 87.68 -68.83 18.83
N PRO A 219 88.69 -69.62 18.40
CA PRO A 219 90.10 -69.32 18.70
C PRO A 219 90.59 -67.99 18.11
N VAL A 220 90.06 -67.56 16.96
CA VAL A 220 90.49 -66.33 16.28
C VAL A 220 89.92 -65.09 16.97
N ALA A 221 88.63 -65.11 17.34
CA ALA A 221 88.02 -64.04 18.14
C ALA A 221 88.66 -63.92 19.52
N TYR A 222 88.96 -65.05 20.18
CA TYR A 222 89.72 -65.07 21.43
C TYR A 222 91.14 -64.49 21.26
N GLY A 223 91.85 -64.87 20.17
CA GLY A 223 93.16 -64.32 19.83
C GLY A 223 93.14 -62.80 19.61
N LYS A 224 92.16 -62.28 18.86
CA LYS A 224 91.95 -60.83 18.65
C LYS A 224 91.62 -60.09 19.95
N LEU A 225 90.89 -60.70 20.87
CA LEU A 225 90.58 -60.09 22.18
C LEU A 225 91.83 -60.03 23.08
N MET A 226 92.67 -61.07 23.05
CA MET A 226 93.87 -61.21 23.88
C MET A 226 95.13 -60.54 23.30
N SER A 227 95.14 -60.17 22.02
CA SER A 227 96.22 -59.40 21.42
C SER A 227 96.27 -57.96 21.94
N GLN A 228 97.39 -57.26 21.70
CA GLN A 228 97.52 -55.84 22.04
C GLN A 228 96.88 -54.89 21.01
N ASP A 229 96.33 -55.43 19.91
CA ASP A 229 95.79 -54.62 18.82
C ASP A 229 94.56 -53.83 19.30
N PRO A 230 94.44 -52.53 18.93
CA PRO A 230 93.23 -51.76 19.19
C PRO A 230 92.05 -52.27 18.36
N ALA A 231 90.83 -51.86 18.72
CA ALA A 231 89.71 -51.94 17.79
C ALA A 231 89.96 -51.00 16.59
N LEU A 232 89.28 -51.26 15.47
CA LEU A 232 89.20 -50.24 14.41
C LEU A 232 88.47 -48.99 14.95
N PRO A 233 88.87 -47.77 14.57
CA PRO A 233 88.12 -46.56 14.88
C PRO A 233 86.69 -46.64 14.31
N LEU A 234 85.69 -46.12 15.03
CA LEU A 234 84.31 -46.08 14.55
C LEU A 234 84.17 -45.32 13.23
N SER A 235 84.98 -44.29 13.03
CA SER A 235 85.10 -43.48 11.81
C SER A 235 85.49 -44.29 10.56
N HIS A 236 86.03 -45.50 10.72
CA HIS A 236 86.26 -46.44 9.62
C HIS A 236 84.95 -47.06 9.07
N HIS A 237 83.90 -47.10 9.88
CA HIS A 237 82.61 -47.74 9.57
C HIS A 237 81.42 -46.77 9.55
N VAL A 238 81.50 -45.65 10.28
CA VAL A 238 80.42 -44.68 10.46
C VAL A 238 80.96 -43.29 10.13
N ALA A 239 80.47 -42.72 9.01
CA ALA A 239 80.76 -41.34 8.65
C ALA A 239 80.01 -40.34 9.56
N ASN A 240 80.52 -39.11 9.65
CA ASN A 240 79.88 -37.99 10.34
C ASN A 240 79.55 -38.25 11.84
N LEU A 241 80.47 -38.91 12.56
CA LEU A 241 80.35 -39.10 14.00
C LEU A 241 80.40 -37.75 14.75
N PRO A 242 79.61 -37.58 15.84
CA PRO A 242 79.74 -36.44 16.74
C PRO A 242 81.13 -36.39 17.40
N SER A 243 81.64 -35.18 17.59
CA SER A 243 82.90 -34.94 18.30
C SER A 243 82.88 -35.61 19.69
N GLY A 244 83.96 -36.33 20.03
CA GLY A 244 84.09 -37.08 21.28
C GLY A 244 83.40 -38.46 21.32
N LEU A 245 82.45 -38.80 20.43
CA LEU A 245 81.76 -40.10 20.51
C LEU A 245 82.72 -41.27 20.28
N GLU A 246 83.65 -41.14 19.34
CA GLU A 246 84.67 -42.17 19.09
C GLU A 246 85.60 -42.37 20.30
N GLU A 247 85.99 -41.28 20.98
CA GLU A 247 86.83 -41.32 22.18
C GLU A 247 86.12 -42.04 23.34
N VAL A 248 84.83 -41.75 23.55
CA VAL A 248 83.99 -42.40 24.57
C VAL A 248 83.87 -43.90 24.30
N VAL A 249 83.61 -44.32 23.07
CA VAL A 249 83.51 -45.76 22.74
C VAL A 249 84.88 -46.45 22.83
N ALA A 250 85.94 -45.83 22.31
CA ALA A 250 87.30 -46.37 22.38
C ALA A 250 87.81 -46.51 23.83
N LYS A 251 87.44 -45.60 24.73
CA LYS A 251 87.73 -45.70 26.16
C LYS A 251 86.90 -46.82 26.82
N ALA A 252 85.63 -46.99 26.46
CA ALA A 252 84.79 -48.08 27.00
C ALA A 252 85.32 -49.47 26.61
N ILE A 253 85.67 -49.69 25.34
CA ILE A 253 86.23 -50.98 24.86
C ILE A 253 87.75 -51.10 25.07
N CYS A 254 88.36 -50.27 25.93
CA CYS A 254 89.80 -50.33 26.15
C CYS A 254 90.18 -51.61 26.92
N LYS A 255 90.95 -52.49 26.28
CA LYS A 255 91.47 -53.75 26.85
C LYS A 255 92.28 -53.58 28.15
N GLN A 256 92.79 -52.39 28.44
CA GLN A 256 93.57 -52.08 29.64
C GLN A 256 92.70 -51.33 30.66
N LYS A 257 92.27 -52.02 31.73
CA LYS A 257 91.38 -51.46 32.76
C LYS A 257 91.79 -50.08 33.29
N LEU A 258 93.09 -49.87 33.56
CA LEU A 258 93.65 -48.58 34.04
C LEU A 258 93.52 -47.40 33.05
N LYS A 259 93.04 -47.63 31.83
CA LYS A 259 92.76 -46.59 30.81
C LYS A 259 91.29 -46.48 30.43
N ALA A 260 90.46 -47.41 30.90
CA ALA A 260 89.04 -47.45 30.61
C ALA A 260 88.22 -46.58 31.58
N TYR A 261 86.89 -46.69 31.54
CA TYR A 261 86.02 -46.22 32.61
C TYR A 261 85.95 -47.27 33.72
N GLU A 262 86.13 -46.90 34.99
CA GLU A 262 86.11 -47.88 36.09
C GLU A 262 84.68 -48.29 36.48
N THR A 263 83.72 -47.37 36.33
CA THR A 263 82.31 -47.56 36.72
C THR A 263 81.35 -47.25 35.57
N ALA A 264 80.13 -47.77 35.67
CA ALA A 264 79.05 -47.39 34.75
C ALA A 264 78.65 -45.90 34.86
N GLU A 265 78.88 -45.25 36.00
CA GLU A 265 78.58 -43.83 36.20
C GLU A 265 79.49 -42.91 35.36
N GLU A 266 80.80 -43.18 35.31
CA GLU A 266 81.73 -42.38 34.48
C GLU A 266 81.40 -42.49 33.00
N PHE A 267 81.06 -43.70 32.53
CA PHE A 267 80.67 -43.96 31.15
C PHE A 267 79.32 -43.30 30.82
N LEU A 268 78.33 -43.41 31.72
CA LEU A 268 77.02 -42.76 31.59
C LEU A 268 77.13 -41.23 31.50
N PHE A 269 77.97 -40.61 32.35
CA PHE A 269 78.16 -39.17 32.36
C PHE A 269 78.68 -38.65 31.02
N GLU A 270 79.74 -39.27 30.48
CA GLU A 270 80.30 -38.87 29.19
C GLU A 270 79.36 -39.18 28.01
N LEU A 271 78.69 -40.33 28.03
CA LEU A 271 77.75 -40.70 26.97
C LEU A 271 76.53 -39.77 26.93
N SER A 272 76.01 -39.38 28.10
CA SER A 272 74.90 -38.42 28.23
C SER A 272 75.29 -37.02 27.74
N ARG A 273 76.52 -36.58 28.04
CA ARG A 273 77.09 -35.31 27.53
C ARG A 273 77.11 -35.26 26.01
N ILE A 274 77.47 -36.38 25.34
CA ILE A 274 77.42 -36.48 23.87
C ILE A 274 75.97 -36.53 23.37
N HIS A 275 75.10 -37.34 24.01
CA HIS A 275 73.69 -37.46 23.65
C HIS A 275 72.97 -36.10 23.64
N ASP A 276 73.15 -35.27 24.67
CA ASP A 276 72.46 -33.98 24.77
C ASP A 276 72.88 -32.99 23.69
N ILE A 277 74.13 -33.04 23.24
CA ILE A 277 74.62 -32.26 22.09
C ILE A 277 73.94 -32.72 20.80
N VAL A 278 73.95 -34.03 20.52
CA VAL A 278 73.36 -34.62 19.31
C VAL A 278 71.84 -34.42 19.28
N LYS A 279 71.17 -34.57 20.42
CA LYS A 279 69.75 -34.31 20.60
C LYS A 279 69.41 -32.85 20.33
N SER A 280 70.19 -31.91 20.87
CA SER A 280 70.00 -30.48 20.63
C SER A 280 70.17 -30.09 19.16
N GLN A 281 71.17 -30.67 18.48
CA GLN A 281 71.40 -30.48 17.04
C GLN A 281 70.22 -31.01 16.22
N TYR A 282 69.85 -32.29 16.40
CA TYR A 282 68.72 -32.92 15.71
C TYR A 282 67.40 -32.14 15.89
N VAL A 283 67.10 -31.70 17.11
CA VAL A 283 65.90 -30.90 17.41
C VAL A 283 65.94 -29.55 16.67
N SER A 284 67.09 -28.87 16.64
CA SER A 284 67.24 -27.57 15.98
C SER A 284 67.10 -27.66 14.45
N GLU A 285 67.73 -28.67 13.84
CA GLU A 285 67.63 -28.96 12.41
C GLU A 285 66.18 -29.26 12.01
N ARG A 286 65.50 -30.16 12.74
CA ARG A 286 64.11 -30.52 12.46
C ARG A 286 63.14 -29.36 12.73
N LEU A 287 63.38 -28.50 13.72
CA LEU A 287 62.58 -27.28 13.89
C LEU A 287 62.73 -26.31 12.71
N ALA A 288 63.93 -26.20 12.12
CA ALA A 288 64.14 -25.40 10.90
C ALA A 288 63.43 -26.01 9.68
N GLU A 289 63.42 -27.35 9.54
CA GLU A 289 62.61 -28.03 8.51
C GLU A 289 61.10 -27.80 8.69
N VAL A 290 60.59 -27.83 9.92
CA VAL A 290 59.19 -27.50 10.24
C VAL A 290 58.86 -26.07 9.80
N ASP A 291 59.72 -25.09 10.10
CA ASP A 291 59.51 -23.71 9.67
C ASP A 291 59.64 -23.54 8.15
N ALA A 292 60.44 -24.35 7.47
CA ALA A 292 60.47 -24.41 6.00
C ALA A 292 59.22 -25.08 5.40
N ALA A 293 58.64 -26.08 6.06
CA ALA A 293 57.37 -26.70 5.66
C ALA A 293 56.18 -25.73 5.85
N ILE A 294 56.11 -25.04 6.99
CA ILE A 294 55.11 -23.98 7.26
C ILE A 294 55.20 -22.86 6.21
N LYS A 295 56.41 -22.38 5.87
CA LYS A 295 56.61 -21.37 4.81
C LYS A 295 56.16 -21.85 3.42
N ARG A 296 56.21 -23.15 3.15
CA ARG A 296 55.70 -23.78 1.91
C ARG A 296 54.21 -24.15 1.99
N GLN A 297 53.51 -23.75 3.06
CA GLN A 297 52.12 -24.10 3.36
C GLN A 297 51.84 -25.61 3.54
N ASP A 298 52.90 -26.43 3.67
CA ASP A 298 52.79 -27.86 3.96
C ASP A 298 52.57 -28.10 5.46
N ALA A 299 51.33 -27.87 5.90
CA ALA A 299 50.92 -28.10 7.28
C ALA A 299 50.95 -29.60 7.67
N THR A 300 50.87 -30.51 6.71
CA THR A 300 50.88 -31.97 6.96
C THR A 300 52.30 -32.46 7.24
N GLY A 301 53.25 -32.20 6.34
CA GLY A 301 54.66 -32.53 6.55
C GLY A 301 55.25 -31.78 7.75
N ALA A 302 54.86 -30.52 7.98
CA ALA A 302 55.21 -29.81 9.20
C ALA A 302 54.70 -30.53 10.47
N TYR A 303 53.48 -31.08 10.46
CA TYR A 303 52.92 -31.81 11.60
C TYR A 303 53.62 -33.16 11.80
N GLU A 304 53.97 -33.87 10.74
CA GLU A 304 54.74 -35.12 10.80
C GLU A 304 56.15 -34.89 11.37
N LEU A 305 56.87 -33.89 10.87
CA LEU A 305 58.18 -33.48 11.40
C LEU A 305 58.11 -33.10 12.89
N VAL A 306 57.09 -32.35 13.31
CA VAL A 306 56.86 -32.03 14.73
C VAL A 306 56.61 -33.28 15.58
N ASN A 307 55.90 -34.29 15.06
CA ASN A 307 55.74 -35.55 15.79
C ASN A 307 57.05 -36.37 15.85
N GLY A 308 57.90 -36.29 14.82
CA GLY A 308 59.26 -36.84 14.86
C GLY A 308 60.10 -36.23 15.97
N ILE A 309 60.13 -34.89 16.07
CA ILE A 309 60.79 -34.17 17.16
C ILE A 309 60.26 -34.63 18.52
N LEU A 310 58.93 -34.72 18.68
CA LEU A 310 58.31 -35.09 19.95
C LEU A 310 58.42 -36.57 20.32
N ARG A 311 58.85 -37.46 19.42
CA ARG A 311 59.27 -38.84 19.78
C ARG A 311 60.65 -38.86 20.43
N VAL A 312 61.55 -37.97 20.01
CA VAL A 312 62.93 -37.85 20.52
C VAL A 312 63.02 -36.90 21.73
N ASP A 313 62.16 -35.89 21.78
CA ASP A 313 62.04 -34.94 22.89
C ASP A 313 60.57 -34.61 23.24
N PRO A 314 59.85 -35.50 23.94
CA PRO A 314 58.42 -35.30 24.26
C PRO A 314 58.13 -34.00 25.02
N LYS A 315 59.12 -33.50 25.78
CA LYS A 315 59.03 -32.29 26.61
C LYS A 315 59.39 -31.01 25.84
N ASN A 316 59.63 -31.07 24.53
CA ASN A 316 60.07 -29.93 23.74
C ASN A 316 58.99 -28.84 23.63
N THR A 317 59.15 -27.71 24.33
CA THR A 317 58.16 -26.62 24.32
C THR A 317 57.94 -26.00 22.93
N PRO A 318 58.99 -25.70 22.12
CA PRO A 318 58.80 -25.20 20.75
C PRO A 318 57.99 -26.16 19.85
N ALA A 319 58.32 -27.45 19.83
CA ALA A 319 57.61 -28.43 19.00
C ALA A 319 56.17 -28.66 19.50
N ASN A 320 55.93 -28.74 20.81
CA ASN A 320 54.57 -28.85 21.36
C ASN A 320 53.70 -27.64 21.01
N ARG A 321 54.26 -26.42 21.03
CA ARG A 321 53.56 -25.22 20.58
C ARG A 321 53.21 -25.29 19.09
N LYS A 322 54.19 -25.59 18.22
CA LYS A 322 53.96 -25.75 16.78
C LYS A 322 52.94 -26.86 16.48
N LYS A 323 52.91 -27.95 17.26
CA LYS A 323 51.91 -29.03 17.15
C LYS A 323 50.48 -28.53 17.35
N PHE A 324 50.26 -27.67 18.33
CA PHE A 324 48.95 -27.08 18.60
C PHE A 324 48.52 -26.11 17.49
N GLU A 325 49.42 -25.22 17.07
CA GLU A 325 49.19 -24.26 15.99
C GLU A 325 48.89 -24.98 14.65
N LEU A 326 49.69 -26.00 14.28
CA LEU A 326 49.48 -26.84 13.09
C LEU A 326 48.20 -27.66 13.16
N LYS A 327 47.85 -28.24 14.32
CA LYS A 327 46.61 -28.99 14.49
C LYS A 327 45.41 -28.09 14.17
N LYS A 328 45.38 -26.86 14.72
CA LYS A 328 44.33 -25.88 14.45
C LYS A 328 44.24 -25.55 12.95
N LEU A 329 45.37 -25.26 12.31
CA LEU A 329 45.42 -24.97 10.87
C LEU A 329 44.93 -26.15 10.00
N LEU A 330 45.24 -27.39 10.38
CA LEU A 330 44.74 -28.59 9.69
C LEU A 330 43.24 -28.81 9.89
N GLU A 331 42.71 -28.50 11.08
CA GLU A 331 41.26 -28.56 11.35
C GLU A 331 40.49 -27.45 10.60
N GLU A 332 41.03 -26.23 10.55
CA GLU A 332 40.48 -25.11 9.77
C GLU A 332 40.55 -25.38 8.26
N SER A 333 41.66 -25.94 7.76
CA SER A 333 41.80 -26.34 6.35
C SER A 333 40.78 -27.42 5.95
N LYS A 334 40.59 -28.44 6.79
CA LYS A 334 39.56 -29.49 6.58
C LYS A 334 38.13 -28.92 6.63
N ARG A 335 37.84 -27.98 7.54
CA ARG A 335 36.55 -27.27 7.62
C ARG A 335 36.28 -26.52 6.31
N ASN A 336 37.26 -25.77 5.82
CA ASN A 336 37.17 -24.98 4.60
C ASN A 336 37.13 -25.84 3.33
N GLN A 337 37.80 -26.99 3.30
CA GLN A 337 37.66 -27.98 2.23
C GLN A 337 36.24 -28.55 2.21
N LYS A 338 35.74 -29.07 3.34
CA LYS A 338 34.38 -29.63 3.43
C LYS A 338 33.31 -28.62 2.99
N LEU A 339 33.47 -27.34 3.39
CA LEU A 339 32.60 -26.24 2.95
C LEU A 339 32.61 -26.07 1.43
N ARG A 340 33.80 -26.02 0.80
CA ARG A 340 33.94 -25.92 -0.66
C ARG A 340 33.32 -27.11 -1.39
N ASP A 341 33.58 -28.33 -0.93
CA ASP A 341 33.01 -29.56 -1.52
C ASP A 341 31.47 -29.55 -1.48
N MET A 342 30.88 -28.95 -0.44
CA MET A 342 29.43 -28.80 -0.29
C MET A 342 28.85 -27.70 -1.16
N CYS A 343 29.55 -26.56 -1.33
CA CYS A 343 29.17 -25.53 -2.31
C CYS A 343 29.18 -26.10 -3.74
N VAL A 344 30.22 -26.86 -4.12
CA VAL A 344 30.32 -27.48 -5.46
C VAL A 344 29.19 -28.50 -5.68
N ARG A 345 28.85 -29.33 -4.69
CA ARG A 345 27.68 -30.22 -4.79
C ARG A 345 26.36 -29.47 -4.86
N ALA A 346 26.20 -28.36 -4.14
CA ALA A 346 25.01 -27.51 -4.25
C ALA A 346 24.89 -26.86 -5.63
N GLU A 347 25.99 -26.39 -6.23
CA GLU A 347 26.01 -25.85 -7.59
C GLU A 347 25.64 -26.90 -8.65
N GLY A 348 26.21 -28.10 -8.57
CA GLY A 348 25.84 -29.22 -9.44
C GLY A 348 24.36 -29.59 -9.31
N ALA A 349 23.86 -29.70 -8.08
CA ALA A 349 22.45 -29.96 -7.82
C ALA A 349 21.52 -28.83 -8.32
N ILE A 350 21.92 -27.56 -8.26
CA ILE A 350 21.19 -26.44 -8.87
C ILE A 350 21.15 -26.58 -10.41
N HIS A 351 22.29 -26.89 -11.03
CA HIS A 351 22.41 -27.06 -12.48
C HIS A 351 21.55 -28.22 -13.00
N GLU A 352 21.52 -29.34 -12.28
CA GLU A 352 20.70 -30.52 -12.59
C GLU A 352 19.23 -30.40 -12.15
N LYS A 353 18.77 -29.21 -11.74
CA LYS A 353 17.42 -28.94 -11.18
C LYS A 353 17.05 -29.79 -9.94
N ARG A 354 18.02 -30.41 -9.25
CA ARG A 354 17.89 -31.20 -8.00
C ARG A 354 17.80 -30.28 -6.75
N PHE A 355 16.82 -29.39 -6.74
CA PHE A 355 16.74 -28.25 -5.81
C PHE A 355 16.72 -28.62 -4.31
N ASP A 356 16.13 -29.75 -3.93
CA ASP A 356 16.04 -30.17 -2.51
C ASP A 356 17.36 -30.76 -1.99
N GLU A 357 18.21 -31.28 -2.89
CA GLU A 357 19.57 -31.69 -2.55
C GLU A 357 20.47 -30.45 -2.41
N ALA A 358 20.34 -29.48 -3.31
CA ALA A 358 21.01 -28.19 -3.16
C ALA A 358 20.64 -27.50 -1.84
N GLN A 359 19.36 -27.49 -1.45
CA GLN A 359 18.94 -26.93 -0.16
C GLN A 359 19.59 -27.66 1.02
N ARG A 360 19.65 -29.00 1.02
CA ARG A 360 20.27 -29.77 2.10
C ARG A 360 21.78 -29.49 2.20
N GLN A 361 22.50 -29.54 1.08
CA GLN A 361 23.93 -29.21 1.07
C GLN A 361 24.21 -27.78 1.56
N LEU A 362 23.37 -26.80 1.21
CA LEU A 362 23.50 -25.43 1.70
C LEU A 362 23.13 -25.30 3.19
N GLN A 363 22.10 -25.99 3.68
CA GLN A 363 21.74 -25.97 5.11
C GLN A 363 22.84 -26.59 5.99
N GLU A 364 23.44 -27.70 5.56
CA GLU A 364 24.62 -28.27 6.21
C GLU A 364 25.84 -27.34 6.10
N ALA A 365 25.98 -26.59 4.99
CA ALA A 365 27.08 -25.63 4.81
C ALA A 365 26.98 -24.44 5.79
N LEU A 366 25.77 -23.91 6.07
CA LEU A 366 25.59 -22.90 7.13
C LEU A 366 25.98 -23.42 8.52
N GLN A 367 25.82 -24.71 8.81
CA GLN A 367 26.29 -25.27 10.09
C GLN A 367 27.82 -25.30 10.18
N ILE A 368 28.52 -25.30 9.04
CA ILE A 368 29.98 -25.23 8.98
C ILE A 368 30.47 -23.78 9.01
N ASP A 369 29.82 -22.88 8.28
CA ASP A 369 30.10 -21.43 8.29
C ASP A 369 28.83 -20.60 7.96
N PRO A 370 28.17 -20.03 8.99
CA PRO A 370 27.02 -19.13 8.79
C PRO A 370 27.37 -17.82 8.07
N GLY A 371 28.64 -17.41 8.05
CA GLY A 371 29.10 -16.17 7.46
C GLY A 371 29.53 -16.29 5.99
N SER A 372 29.47 -17.50 5.41
CA SER A 372 30.06 -17.77 4.10
C SER A 372 29.34 -17.02 2.97
N PRO A 373 29.98 -16.07 2.26
CA PRO A 373 29.33 -15.30 1.20
C PRO A 373 28.94 -16.17 0.00
N THR A 374 29.74 -17.21 -0.30
CA THR A 374 29.43 -18.19 -1.36
C THR A 374 28.15 -18.96 -1.06
N VAL A 375 27.97 -19.40 0.20
CA VAL A 375 26.76 -20.13 0.61
C VAL A 375 25.53 -19.22 0.55
N ALA A 376 25.65 -17.97 0.98
CA ALA A 376 24.57 -16.98 0.89
C ALA A 376 24.18 -16.67 -0.57
N GLN A 377 25.16 -16.50 -1.47
CA GLN A 377 24.92 -16.32 -2.90
C GLN A 377 24.19 -17.52 -3.53
N LEU A 378 24.58 -18.75 -3.16
CA LEU A 378 23.93 -19.97 -3.66
C LEU A 378 22.52 -20.17 -3.08
N GLN A 379 22.28 -19.79 -1.83
CA GLN A 379 20.92 -19.77 -1.27
C GLN A 379 20.03 -18.77 -2.01
N GLN A 380 20.51 -17.56 -2.29
CA GLN A 380 19.75 -16.55 -3.04
C GLN A 380 19.44 -17.05 -4.45
N LYS A 381 20.43 -17.58 -5.17
CA LYS A 381 20.28 -18.19 -6.50
C LYS A 381 19.24 -19.32 -6.50
N LEU A 382 19.26 -20.21 -5.51
CA LEU A 382 18.28 -21.29 -5.35
C LEU A 382 16.87 -20.76 -5.05
N ALA A 383 16.75 -19.72 -4.21
CA ALA A 383 15.48 -19.08 -3.89
C ALA A 383 14.84 -18.42 -5.13
N ASP A 384 15.63 -17.71 -5.94
CA ASP A 384 15.14 -17.05 -7.15
C ASP A 384 14.75 -18.04 -8.25
N ILE A 385 15.51 -19.11 -8.45
CA ILE A 385 15.12 -20.20 -9.37
C ILE A 385 13.79 -20.84 -8.94
N ARG A 386 13.61 -21.13 -7.64
CA ARG A 386 12.34 -21.66 -7.11
C ARG A 386 11.17 -20.67 -7.22
N ARG A 387 11.40 -19.37 -7.07
CA ARG A 387 10.38 -18.32 -7.32
C ARG A 387 9.90 -18.33 -8.76
N VAL A 388 10.83 -18.43 -9.72
CA VAL A 388 10.50 -18.52 -11.15
C VAL A 388 9.74 -19.81 -11.46
N GLN A 389 10.20 -20.96 -10.94
CA GLN A 389 9.50 -22.23 -11.13
C GLN A 389 8.06 -22.20 -10.58
N ALA A 390 7.87 -21.71 -9.35
CA ALA A 390 6.53 -21.60 -8.76
C ALA A 390 5.59 -20.66 -9.55
N ARG A 391 6.11 -19.61 -10.21
CA ARG A 391 5.33 -18.77 -11.13
C ARG A 391 4.97 -19.52 -12.42
N ILE A 392 5.89 -20.32 -12.97
CA ILE A 392 5.61 -21.18 -14.14
C ILE A 392 4.53 -22.20 -13.80
N ASP A 393 4.64 -22.90 -12.67
CA ASP A 393 3.69 -23.92 -12.23
C ASP A 393 2.26 -23.34 -12.06
N GLU A 394 2.16 -22.16 -11.45
CA GLU A 394 0.89 -21.44 -11.30
C GLU A 394 0.32 -20.97 -12.65
N LEU A 395 1.15 -20.49 -13.57
CA LEU A 395 0.70 -20.10 -14.92
C LEU A 395 0.24 -21.30 -15.76
N VAL A 396 0.92 -22.45 -15.65
CA VAL A 396 0.49 -23.70 -16.27
C VAL A 396 -0.85 -24.15 -15.68
N ARG A 397 -1.03 -24.07 -14.36
CA ARG A 397 -2.30 -24.36 -13.67
C ARG A 397 -3.43 -23.44 -14.14
N GLN A 398 -3.16 -22.14 -14.31
CA GLN A 398 -4.10 -21.17 -14.87
C GLN A 398 -4.45 -21.50 -16.33
N ALA A 399 -3.46 -21.84 -17.17
CA ALA A 399 -3.69 -22.23 -18.55
C ALA A 399 -4.53 -23.51 -18.68
N GLN A 400 -4.28 -24.52 -17.84
CA GLN A 400 -5.11 -25.73 -17.76
C GLN A 400 -6.56 -25.42 -17.34
N GLN A 401 -6.77 -24.59 -16.32
CA GLN A 401 -8.12 -24.20 -15.89
C GLN A 401 -8.85 -23.37 -16.95
N ALA A 402 -8.15 -22.46 -17.63
CA ALA A 402 -8.70 -21.70 -18.75
C ALA A 402 -9.10 -22.62 -19.92
N GLN A 403 -8.24 -23.59 -20.29
CA GLN A 403 -8.53 -24.60 -21.32
C GLN A 403 -9.76 -25.45 -20.98
N ILE A 404 -9.85 -25.97 -19.74
CA ILE A 404 -11.01 -26.75 -19.25
C ILE A 404 -12.30 -25.90 -19.29
N SER A 405 -12.20 -24.60 -19.02
CA SER A 405 -13.34 -23.69 -19.06
C SER A 405 -13.74 -23.19 -20.46
N GLY A 406 -12.98 -23.56 -21.50
CA GLY A 406 -13.23 -23.11 -22.88
C GLY A 406 -12.88 -21.64 -23.14
N ASN A 407 -11.94 -21.06 -22.38
CA ASN A 407 -11.38 -19.73 -22.63
C ASN A 407 -9.94 -19.86 -23.17
N LEU A 408 -9.83 -19.96 -24.50
CA LEU A 408 -8.55 -20.18 -25.18
C LEU A 408 -7.64 -18.93 -25.18
N ASP A 409 -8.21 -17.72 -25.17
CA ASP A 409 -7.45 -16.46 -25.08
C ASP A 409 -6.70 -16.35 -23.72
N GLN A 410 -7.37 -16.66 -22.61
CA GLN A 410 -6.72 -16.72 -21.29
C GLN A 410 -5.68 -17.86 -21.23
N ALA A 411 -6.00 -19.04 -21.77
CA ALA A 411 -5.08 -20.17 -21.79
C ALA A 411 -3.79 -19.86 -22.57
N SER A 412 -3.91 -19.27 -23.76
CA SER A 412 -2.79 -18.89 -24.62
C SER A 412 -1.96 -17.75 -24.01
N THR A 413 -2.59 -16.82 -23.29
CA THR A 413 -1.88 -15.75 -22.56
C THR A 413 -1.05 -16.30 -21.40
N ALA A 414 -1.66 -17.12 -20.53
CA ALA A 414 -0.96 -17.68 -19.36
C ALA A 414 0.20 -18.61 -19.76
N ILE A 415 0.00 -19.47 -20.78
CA ILE A 415 1.06 -20.38 -21.21
C ILE A 415 2.19 -19.66 -21.97
N ARG A 416 1.90 -18.55 -22.69
CA ARG A 416 2.94 -17.70 -23.28
C ARG A 416 3.72 -16.91 -22.23
N GLU A 417 3.10 -16.49 -21.12
CA GLU A 417 3.85 -15.94 -19.97
C GLU A 417 4.78 -17.01 -19.38
N ALA A 418 4.30 -18.23 -19.15
CA ALA A 418 5.13 -19.33 -18.63
C ALA A 418 6.33 -19.65 -19.56
N ALA A 419 6.08 -19.74 -20.88
CA ALA A 419 7.12 -19.97 -21.88
C ALA A 419 8.14 -18.81 -21.97
N SER A 420 7.76 -17.59 -21.58
CA SER A 420 8.67 -16.45 -21.52
C SER A 420 9.67 -16.53 -20.35
N LEU A 421 9.28 -17.21 -19.25
CA LEU A 421 10.04 -17.36 -18.01
C LEU A 421 11.07 -18.51 -18.07
N ASP A 422 10.70 -19.68 -18.62
CA ASP A 422 11.66 -20.74 -18.98
C ASP A 422 11.44 -21.21 -20.43
N ARG A 423 12.19 -20.59 -21.34
CA ARG A 423 12.22 -20.94 -22.78
C ARG A 423 12.83 -22.32 -23.07
N SER A 424 13.38 -23.02 -22.06
CA SER A 424 13.89 -24.39 -22.19
C SER A 424 12.88 -25.45 -21.72
N ASN A 425 11.76 -25.05 -21.09
CA ASN A 425 10.78 -25.97 -20.55
C ASN A 425 9.96 -26.65 -21.67
N THR A 426 10.32 -27.89 -21.98
CA THR A 426 9.72 -28.68 -23.07
C THR A 426 8.25 -29.03 -22.83
N GLU A 427 7.79 -29.13 -21.59
CA GLU A 427 6.39 -29.40 -21.26
C GLU A 427 5.52 -28.15 -21.49
N VAL A 428 6.01 -26.98 -21.04
CA VAL A 428 5.37 -25.67 -21.29
C VAL A 428 5.30 -25.37 -22.78
N LEU A 429 6.39 -25.57 -23.52
CA LEU A 429 6.43 -25.37 -24.98
C LEU A 429 5.49 -26.34 -25.72
N ARG A 430 5.43 -27.61 -25.29
CA ARG A 430 4.48 -28.60 -25.85
C ARG A 430 3.03 -28.17 -25.59
N PHE A 431 2.71 -27.73 -24.37
CA PHE A 431 1.36 -27.31 -24.02
C PHE A 431 0.97 -26.01 -24.74
N GLN A 432 1.88 -25.04 -24.87
CA GLN A 432 1.70 -23.87 -25.72
C GLN A 432 1.35 -24.29 -27.16
N ALA A 433 2.11 -25.21 -27.77
CA ALA A 433 1.87 -25.66 -29.14
C ALA A 433 0.51 -26.35 -29.33
N GLU A 434 -0.07 -26.95 -28.29
CA GLU A 434 -1.45 -27.46 -28.33
C GLU A 434 -2.48 -26.32 -28.26
N ILE A 435 -2.30 -25.37 -27.32
CA ILE A 435 -3.21 -24.24 -27.16
C ILE A 435 -3.21 -23.35 -28.41
N ASP A 436 -2.04 -23.00 -28.94
CA ASP A 436 -1.92 -22.14 -30.12
C ASP A 436 -2.51 -22.82 -31.38
N ARG A 437 -2.47 -24.17 -31.47
CA ARG A 437 -3.22 -24.92 -32.50
C ARG A 437 -4.73 -24.78 -32.33
N ARG A 438 -5.26 -24.88 -31.10
CA ARG A 438 -6.70 -24.68 -30.83
C ARG A 438 -7.13 -23.25 -31.15
N CYS A 439 -6.33 -22.24 -30.77
CA CYS A 439 -6.57 -20.83 -31.11
C CYS A 439 -6.60 -20.58 -32.62
N ALA A 440 -5.72 -21.24 -33.39
CA ALA A 440 -5.74 -21.16 -34.85
C ALA A 440 -6.99 -21.81 -35.47
N GLN A 441 -7.43 -22.96 -34.94
CA GLN A 441 -8.69 -23.60 -35.36
C GLN A 441 -9.92 -22.73 -35.03
N GLU A 442 -9.97 -22.15 -33.82
CA GLU A 442 -11.01 -21.20 -33.43
C GLU A 442 -11.06 -19.99 -34.39
N HIS A 443 -9.91 -19.36 -34.65
CA HIS A 443 -9.85 -18.19 -35.53
C HIS A 443 -10.34 -18.51 -36.95
N ASN A 444 -9.92 -19.63 -37.53
CA ASN A 444 -10.34 -20.04 -38.87
C ASN A 444 -11.86 -20.27 -38.95
N LEU A 445 -12.45 -20.94 -37.95
CA LEU A 445 -13.90 -21.15 -37.89
C LEU A 445 -14.67 -19.85 -37.62
N VAL A 446 -14.10 -18.91 -36.83
CA VAL A 446 -14.70 -17.57 -36.61
C VAL A 446 -14.76 -16.79 -37.91
N GLU A 447 -13.69 -16.75 -38.72
CA GLU A 447 -13.71 -16.05 -40.00
C GLU A 447 -14.60 -16.76 -41.04
N GLN A 448 -14.64 -18.11 -41.06
CA GLN A 448 -15.59 -18.85 -41.89
C GLN A 448 -17.04 -18.52 -41.53
N ALA A 449 -17.37 -18.45 -40.23
CA ALA A 449 -18.71 -18.08 -39.78
C ALA A 449 -19.04 -16.61 -40.10
N ARG A 450 -18.07 -15.69 -39.98
CA ARG A 450 -18.22 -14.27 -40.40
C ARG A 450 -18.53 -14.16 -41.88
N ALA A 451 -17.81 -14.89 -42.73
CA ALA A 451 -18.08 -14.95 -44.17
C ALA A 451 -19.50 -15.47 -44.45
N LEU A 452 -19.91 -16.58 -43.83
CA LEU A 452 -21.26 -17.15 -43.99
C LEU A 452 -22.38 -16.21 -43.49
N VAL A 453 -22.15 -15.42 -42.44
CA VAL A 453 -23.08 -14.36 -42.01
C VAL A 453 -23.16 -13.24 -43.05
N HIS A 454 -22.03 -12.78 -43.59
CA HIS A 454 -21.98 -11.72 -44.60
C HIS A 454 -22.56 -12.18 -45.96
N GLU A 455 -22.45 -13.46 -46.29
CA GLU A 455 -23.12 -14.12 -47.43
C GLU A 455 -24.62 -14.41 -47.18
N GLN A 456 -25.16 -14.04 -46.01
CA GLN A 456 -26.55 -14.31 -45.58
C GLN A 456 -26.90 -15.81 -45.50
N ARG A 457 -25.90 -16.70 -45.44
CA ARG A 457 -26.01 -18.16 -45.30
C ARG A 457 -26.16 -18.57 -43.84
N PHE A 458 -27.11 -17.93 -43.14
CA PHE A 458 -27.31 -18.03 -41.69
C PHE A 458 -27.47 -19.49 -41.18
N ARG A 459 -28.01 -20.40 -41.99
CA ARG A 459 -28.16 -21.82 -41.65
C ARG A 459 -26.81 -22.54 -41.51
N GLU A 460 -25.86 -22.21 -42.37
CA GLU A 460 -24.49 -22.77 -42.37
C GLU A 460 -23.62 -22.06 -41.32
N ALA A 461 -23.77 -20.73 -41.18
CA ALA A 461 -23.17 -19.99 -40.06
C ALA A 461 -23.60 -20.60 -38.71
N SER A 462 -24.88 -20.95 -38.56
CA SER A 462 -25.43 -21.62 -37.36
C SER A 462 -24.87 -23.04 -37.12
N THR A 463 -24.34 -23.74 -38.14
CA THR A 463 -23.57 -24.98 -37.91
C THR A 463 -22.16 -24.68 -37.38
N VAL A 464 -21.42 -23.76 -38.01
CA VAL A 464 -20.05 -23.42 -37.59
C VAL A 464 -20.02 -22.75 -36.20
N ILE A 465 -21.00 -21.90 -35.90
CA ILE A 465 -21.14 -21.26 -34.57
C ILE A 465 -21.38 -22.31 -33.47
N ARG A 466 -22.12 -23.39 -33.73
CA ARG A 466 -22.31 -24.47 -32.73
C ARG A 466 -21.06 -25.32 -32.52
N GLU A 467 -20.24 -25.51 -33.57
CA GLU A 467 -18.92 -26.13 -33.42
C GLU A 467 -18.00 -25.26 -32.55
N LEU A 468 -17.95 -23.95 -32.82
CA LEU A 468 -17.25 -22.95 -32.00
C LEU A 468 -17.75 -22.92 -30.55
N GLU A 469 -19.06 -22.95 -30.31
CA GLU A 469 -19.63 -23.03 -28.94
C GLU A 469 -19.23 -24.31 -28.21
N SER A 470 -18.99 -25.42 -28.92
CA SER A 470 -18.51 -26.67 -28.30
C SER A 470 -17.02 -26.64 -27.95
N MET A 471 -16.21 -25.88 -28.70
CA MET A 471 -14.75 -25.81 -28.57
C MET A 471 -14.28 -24.67 -27.65
N ALA A 472 -14.92 -23.50 -27.74
CA ALA A 472 -14.52 -22.28 -27.04
C ALA A 472 -15.76 -21.50 -26.51
N PRO A 473 -16.62 -22.11 -25.66
CA PRO A 473 -17.86 -21.51 -25.16
C PRO A 473 -17.70 -20.18 -24.39
N ARG A 474 -16.47 -19.82 -24.00
CA ARG A 474 -16.15 -18.58 -23.27
C ARG A 474 -15.18 -17.66 -24.01
N SER A 475 -14.93 -17.90 -25.30
CA SER A 475 -14.19 -16.95 -26.15
C SER A 475 -15.04 -15.70 -26.40
N GLU A 476 -14.47 -14.52 -26.16
CA GLU A 476 -15.10 -13.24 -26.49
C GLU A 476 -15.38 -13.13 -28.00
N ARG A 477 -14.55 -13.77 -28.84
CA ARG A 477 -14.69 -13.79 -30.30
C ARG A 477 -15.93 -14.58 -30.72
N VAL A 478 -16.16 -15.72 -30.08
CA VAL A 478 -17.34 -16.58 -30.32
C VAL A 478 -18.62 -15.91 -29.81
N LEU A 479 -18.57 -15.25 -28.65
CA LEU A 479 -19.69 -14.49 -28.11
C LEU A 479 -20.06 -13.29 -29.00
N ALA A 480 -19.08 -12.48 -29.41
CA ALA A 480 -19.29 -11.35 -30.32
C ALA A 480 -19.77 -11.80 -31.72
N LEU A 481 -19.27 -12.92 -32.24
CA LEU A 481 -19.76 -13.55 -33.47
C LEU A 481 -21.23 -14.00 -33.33
N LYS A 482 -21.62 -14.58 -32.21
CA LYS A 482 -23.00 -15.00 -31.94
C LYS A 482 -23.95 -13.80 -31.87
N GLU A 483 -23.54 -12.70 -31.24
CA GLU A 483 -24.31 -11.46 -31.21
C GLU A 483 -24.44 -10.83 -32.60
N LEU A 484 -23.33 -10.75 -33.35
CA LEU A 484 -23.30 -10.31 -34.76
C LEU A 484 -24.27 -11.14 -35.61
N ALA A 485 -24.12 -12.47 -35.61
CA ALA A 485 -24.98 -13.37 -36.39
C ALA A 485 -26.46 -13.23 -36.01
N THR A 486 -26.77 -13.03 -34.72
CA THR A 486 -28.14 -12.79 -34.24
C THR A 486 -28.69 -11.46 -34.74
N ARG A 487 -27.88 -10.39 -34.74
CA ARG A 487 -28.26 -9.06 -35.21
C ARG A 487 -28.47 -9.04 -36.72
N GLU A 488 -27.52 -9.54 -37.50
CA GLU A 488 -27.63 -9.57 -38.96
C GLU A 488 -28.78 -10.48 -39.42
N TYR A 489 -29.04 -11.59 -38.74
CA TYR A 489 -30.22 -12.43 -39.02
C TYR A 489 -31.54 -11.72 -38.70
N ARG A 490 -31.62 -10.95 -37.60
CA ARG A 490 -32.80 -10.13 -37.27
C ARG A 490 -33.04 -9.04 -38.31
N GLU A 491 -31.99 -8.33 -38.75
CA GLU A 491 -32.13 -7.33 -39.83
C GLU A 491 -32.46 -7.96 -41.18
N TYR A 492 -31.93 -9.14 -41.51
CA TYR A 492 -32.33 -9.90 -42.69
C TYR A 492 -33.82 -10.25 -42.68
N VAL A 493 -34.33 -10.82 -41.58
CA VAL A 493 -35.77 -11.14 -41.43
C VAL A 493 -36.62 -9.88 -41.46
N ARG A 494 -36.23 -8.82 -40.74
CA ARG A 494 -36.90 -7.51 -40.75
C ARG A 494 -37.03 -6.94 -42.16
N ARG A 495 -35.94 -6.93 -42.94
CA ARG A 495 -35.94 -6.45 -44.34
C ARG A 495 -36.81 -7.32 -45.24
N ALA A 496 -36.77 -8.64 -45.08
CA ALA A 496 -37.60 -9.56 -45.86
C ALA A 496 -39.09 -9.38 -45.58
N GLU A 497 -39.48 -9.19 -44.31
CA GLU A 497 -40.86 -8.88 -43.94
C GLU A 497 -41.31 -7.51 -44.47
N ILE A 498 -40.50 -6.45 -44.29
CA ILE A 498 -40.82 -5.11 -44.81
C ILE A 498 -40.99 -5.14 -46.34
N ALA A 499 -40.13 -5.85 -47.06
CA ALA A 499 -40.26 -6.05 -48.51
C ALA A 499 -41.54 -6.81 -48.90
N ALA A 500 -41.97 -7.78 -48.09
CA ALA A 500 -43.24 -8.48 -48.29
C ALA A 500 -44.45 -7.55 -48.07
N TYR A 501 -44.46 -6.79 -46.97
CA TYR A 501 -45.52 -5.81 -46.69
C TYR A 501 -45.60 -4.72 -47.77
N LEU A 502 -44.46 -4.17 -48.22
CA LEU A 502 -44.41 -3.21 -49.32
C LEU A 502 -45.00 -3.78 -50.61
N ASN A 503 -44.62 -5.01 -50.97
CA ASN A 503 -45.10 -5.67 -52.18
C ASN A 503 -46.62 -5.97 -52.12
N GLU A 504 -47.12 -6.51 -50.99
CA GLU A 504 -48.55 -6.77 -50.77
C GLU A 504 -49.36 -5.47 -50.81
N ALA A 505 -48.91 -4.43 -50.10
CA ALA A 505 -49.57 -3.13 -50.10
C ALA A 505 -49.56 -2.45 -51.47
N GLN A 506 -48.46 -2.54 -52.22
CA GLN A 506 -48.32 -1.93 -53.54
C GLN A 506 -49.12 -2.67 -54.63
N GLN A 507 -49.37 -3.98 -54.48
CA GLN A 507 -50.35 -4.71 -55.29
C GLN A 507 -51.79 -4.29 -54.97
N LEU A 508 -52.09 -4.02 -53.69
CA LEU A 508 -53.41 -3.53 -53.25
C LEU A 508 -53.66 -2.04 -53.54
N ALA A 509 -52.64 -1.27 -53.93
CA ALA A 509 -52.69 0.18 -54.17
C ALA A 509 -53.36 0.57 -55.51
N VAL A 510 -54.54 0.00 -55.78
CA VAL A 510 -55.37 0.27 -56.96
C VAL A 510 -56.78 0.75 -56.56
N PRO A 511 -57.50 1.49 -57.43
CA PRO A 511 -58.84 1.99 -57.13
C PRO A 511 -59.80 0.87 -56.74
N GLY A 512 -60.48 1.02 -55.59
CA GLY A 512 -61.36 0.02 -55.00
C GLY A 512 -60.75 -0.76 -53.83
N THR A 513 -59.45 -1.08 -53.87
CA THR A 513 -58.74 -1.82 -52.79
C THR A 513 -57.86 -0.94 -51.91
N LEU A 514 -57.77 0.37 -52.17
CA LEU A 514 -56.95 1.33 -51.41
C LEU A 514 -57.14 1.25 -49.87
N GLN A 515 -58.30 0.86 -49.36
CA GLN A 515 -58.53 0.70 -47.92
C GLN A 515 -57.88 -0.58 -47.35
N GLN A 516 -57.76 -1.63 -48.15
CA GLN A 516 -57.02 -2.85 -47.79
C GLN A 516 -55.51 -2.58 -47.83
N ALA A 517 -55.03 -1.86 -48.85
CA ALA A 517 -53.64 -1.38 -48.92
C ALA A 517 -53.26 -0.56 -47.68
N ARG A 518 -54.10 0.41 -47.29
CA ARG A 518 -53.91 1.21 -46.08
C ARG A 518 -53.90 0.34 -44.82
N SER A 519 -54.87 -0.54 -44.65
CA SER A 519 -54.92 -1.45 -43.49
C SER A 519 -53.68 -2.35 -43.38
N LYS A 520 -53.11 -2.77 -44.53
CA LYS A 520 -51.87 -3.56 -44.59
C LYS A 520 -50.63 -2.74 -44.24
N LEU A 521 -50.60 -1.47 -44.65
CA LEU A 521 -49.54 -0.54 -44.25
C LEU A 521 -49.64 -0.17 -42.78
N ASP A 522 -50.84 0.02 -42.23
CA ASP A 522 -51.05 0.26 -40.80
C ASP A 522 -50.65 -0.96 -39.95
N GLU A 523 -50.92 -2.20 -40.40
CA GLU A 523 -50.40 -3.44 -39.80
C GLU A 523 -48.86 -3.47 -39.81
N ALA A 524 -48.24 -3.14 -40.95
CA ALA A 524 -46.79 -3.12 -41.10
C ALA A 524 -46.11 -2.01 -40.25
N ILE A 525 -46.70 -0.82 -40.20
CA ILE A 525 -46.21 0.34 -39.43
C ILE A 525 -46.40 0.11 -37.93
N ALA A 526 -47.45 -0.59 -37.49
CA ALA A 526 -47.58 -1.00 -36.10
C ALA A 526 -46.45 -1.95 -35.64
N LYS A 527 -45.88 -2.73 -36.57
CA LYS A 527 -44.70 -3.58 -36.32
C LYS A 527 -43.37 -2.86 -36.53
N TYR A 528 -43.32 -1.90 -37.45
CA TYR A 528 -42.11 -1.19 -37.90
C TYR A 528 -42.38 0.34 -38.05
N PRO A 529 -42.57 1.08 -36.94
CA PRO A 529 -43.09 2.46 -36.97
C PRO A 529 -42.14 3.47 -37.63
N ASP A 530 -40.82 3.30 -37.45
CA ASP A 530 -39.79 4.19 -37.99
C ASP A 530 -39.39 3.85 -39.45
N GLU A 531 -40.02 2.83 -40.06
CA GLU A 531 -39.65 2.38 -41.40
C GLU A 531 -40.19 3.33 -42.47
N ARG A 532 -39.32 4.28 -42.85
CA ARG A 532 -39.59 5.33 -43.82
C ARG A 532 -40.23 4.84 -45.12
N SER A 533 -39.84 3.69 -45.64
CA SER A 533 -40.42 3.15 -46.88
C SER A 533 -41.91 2.81 -46.76
N LEU A 534 -42.35 2.27 -45.61
CA LEU A 534 -43.77 2.03 -45.32
C LEU A 534 -44.54 3.34 -45.13
N LEU A 535 -43.93 4.32 -44.45
CA LEU A 535 -44.53 5.66 -44.23
C LEU A 535 -44.74 6.42 -45.54
N GLU A 536 -43.75 6.42 -46.44
CA GLU A 536 -43.83 7.08 -47.75
C GLU A 536 -44.87 6.42 -48.68
N LEU A 537 -44.97 5.08 -48.67
CA LEU A 537 -46.01 4.37 -49.41
C LEU A 537 -47.40 4.62 -48.79
N ARG A 538 -47.53 4.65 -47.46
CA ARG A 538 -48.79 4.98 -46.78
C ARG A 538 -49.28 6.39 -47.13
N ALA A 539 -48.42 7.41 -47.04
CA ALA A 539 -48.79 8.77 -47.41
C ALA A 539 -49.23 8.86 -48.88
N THR A 540 -48.62 8.07 -49.76
CA THR A 540 -49.01 7.95 -51.18
C THR A 540 -50.41 7.31 -51.33
N VAL A 541 -50.70 6.23 -50.60
CA VAL A 541 -52.02 5.57 -50.60
C VAL A 541 -53.10 6.45 -49.98
N GLU A 542 -52.82 7.13 -48.87
CA GLU A 542 -53.74 8.08 -48.22
C GLU A 542 -54.10 9.24 -49.17
N LYS A 543 -53.10 9.82 -49.86
CA LYS A 543 -53.36 10.83 -50.91
C LYS A 543 -54.23 10.29 -52.06
N GLN A 544 -54.00 9.06 -52.50
CA GLN A 544 -54.85 8.43 -53.53
C GLN A 544 -56.28 8.19 -53.04
N GLN A 545 -56.47 7.82 -51.77
CA GLN A 545 -57.81 7.73 -51.16
C GLN A 545 -58.52 9.09 -51.16
N GLU A 546 -57.82 10.16 -50.74
CA GLU A 546 -58.38 11.51 -50.70
C GLU A 546 -58.74 12.04 -52.09
N GLU A 547 -57.87 11.87 -53.09
CA GLU A 547 -58.18 12.27 -54.47
C GLU A 547 -59.36 11.48 -55.05
N PHE A 548 -59.48 10.19 -54.76
CA PHE A 548 -60.61 9.37 -55.19
C PHE A 548 -61.92 9.79 -54.52
N ALA A 549 -61.93 9.96 -53.20
CA ALA A 549 -63.09 10.42 -52.44
C ALA A 549 -63.54 11.82 -52.85
N ARG A 550 -62.58 12.74 -53.10
CA ARG A 550 -62.85 14.10 -53.60
C ARG A 550 -63.52 14.09 -54.97
N ARG A 551 -63.11 13.19 -55.88
CA ARG A 551 -63.77 13.00 -57.19
C ARG A 551 -65.19 12.47 -57.02
N GLN A 552 -65.41 11.48 -56.17
CA GLN A 552 -66.76 10.93 -55.92
C GLN A 552 -67.72 11.98 -55.34
N PHE A 553 -67.28 12.74 -54.33
CA PHE A 553 -68.08 13.84 -53.75
C PHE A 553 -68.45 14.91 -54.79
N LEU A 554 -67.51 15.26 -55.68
CA LEU A 554 -67.75 16.24 -56.73
C LEU A 554 -68.81 15.77 -57.74
N GLU A 555 -68.69 14.55 -58.28
CA GLU A 555 -69.66 13.98 -59.21
C GLU A 555 -71.06 13.86 -58.59
N GLU A 556 -71.15 13.49 -57.31
CA GLU A 556 -72.40 13.42 -56.55
C GLU A 556 -73.11 14.79 -56.48
N LYS A 557 -72.37 15.85 -56.14
CA LYS A 557 -72.97 17.20 -55.96
C LYS A 557 -73.23 17.94 -57.26
N VAL A 558 -72.42 17.72 -58.31
CA VAL A 558 -72.73 18.19 -59.67
C VAL A 558 -74.09 17.64 -60.11
N ARG A 559 -74.26 16.31 -60.05
CA ARG A 559 -75.50 15.62 -60.44
C ARG A 559 -76.72 16.06 -59.62
N ALA A 560 -76.56 16.26 -58.31
CA ALA A 560 -77.63 16.75 -57.45
C ALA A 560 -78.07 18.19 -57.81
N GLY A 561 -77.11 19.07 -58.13
CA GLY A 561 -77.39 20.43 -58.59
C GLY A 561 -78.11 20.47 -59.94
N GLU A 562 -77.68 19.67 -60.92
CA GLU A 562 -78.34 19.53 -62.22
C GLU A 562 -79.81 19.10 -62.08
N GLN A 563 -80.07 18.09 -61.25
CA GLN A 563 -81.42 17.58 -61.02
C GLN A 563 -82.35 18.63 -60.36
N ALA A 564 -81.82 19.47 -59.45
CA ALA A 564 -82.58 20.56 -58.84
C ALA A 564 -82.91 21.68 -59.84
N ILE A 565 -81.97 22.06 -60.73
CA ILE A 565 -82.20 23.01 -61.84
C ILE A 565 -83.27 22.47 -62.80
N GLN A 566 -83.19 21.19 -63.16
CA GLN A 566 -84.15 20.55 -64.06
C GLN A 566 -85.57 20.52 -63.46
N SER A 567 -85.67 20.36 -62.14
CA SER A 567 -86.93 20.38 -61.38
C SER A 567 -87.52 21.78 -61.16
N LYS A 568 -86.93 22.83 -61.75
CA LYS A 568 -87.25 24.26 -61.53
C LYS A 568 -87.13 24.74 -60.07
N ASN A 569 -86.53 23.96 -59.18
CA ASN A 569 -86.29 24.35 -57.79
C ASN A 569 -84.92 25.03 -57.67
N TYR A 570 -84.85 26.25 -58.18
CA TYR A 570 -83.59 26.97 -58.33
C TYR A 570 -82.96 27.40 -57.00
N VAL A 571 -83.75 27.49 -55.91
CA VAL A 571 -83.24 27.85 -54.57
C VAL A 571 -82.39 26.72 -54.00
N ASP A 572 -82.92 25.49 -54.00
CA ASP A 572 -82.18 24.32 -53.50
C ASP A 572 -80.99 23.99 -54.41
N ALA A 573 -81.11 24.21 -55.72
CA ALA A 573 -79.99 24.09 -56.66
C ALA A 573 -78.82 25.02 -56.29
N ILE A 574 -79.10 26.28 -55.96
CA ILE A 574 -78.09 27.26 -55.52
C ILE A 574 -77.44 26.79 -54.23
N ALA A 575 -78.23 26.37 -53.23
CA ALA A 575 -77.72 25.94 -51.93
C ALA A 575 -76.78 24.72 -52.03
N ILE A 576 -77.17 23.69 -52.79
CA ILE A 576 -76.36 22.48 -53.00
C ILE A 576 -75.03 22.81 -53.69
N LEU A 577 -75.07 23.63 -54.76
CA LEU A 577 -73.89 23.97 -55.55
C LEU A 577 -72.94 24.91 -54.79
N GLU A 578 -73.43 25.85 -53.98
CA GLU A 578 -72.56 26.71 -53.16
C GLU A 578 -71.88 25.93 -52.02
N GLN A 579 -72.58 25.01 -51.36
CA GLN A 579 -71.96 24.11 -50.37
C GLN A 579 -70.92 23.17 -50.99
N ALA A 580 -71.17 22.67 -52.21
CA ALA A 580 -70.21 21.85 -52.94
C ALA A 580 -68.94 22.64 -53.30
N ARG A 581 -69.11 23.86 -53.85
CA ARG A 581 -68.01 24.75 -54.25
C ARG A 581 -67.11 25.15 -53.08
N LEU A 582 -67.69 25.34 -51.88
CA LEU A 582 -66.95 25.62 -50.65
C LEU A 582 -66.02 24.47 -50.21
N ARG A 583 -66.29 23.22 -50.61
CA ARG A 583 -65.44 22.06 -50.34
C ARG A 583 -64.50 21.72 -51.51
N VAL A 584 -64.96 21.87 -52.74
CA VAL A 584 -64.20 21.55 -53.95
C VAL A 584 -64.39 22.65 -54.99
N PRO A 585 -63.36 23.47 -55.27
CA PRO A 585 -63.35 24.33 -56.43
C PRO A 585 -63.32 23.48 -57.72
N ASP A 586 -64.36 23.60 -58.54
CA ASP A 586 -64.49 22.98 -59.86
C ASP A 586 -65.37 23.87 -60.75
N SER A 587 -64.98 24.07 -62.01
CA SER A 587 -65.65 25.01 -62.92
C SER A 587 -67.05 24.58 -63.36
N ARG A 588 -67.40 23.29 -63.27
CA ARG A 588 -68.74 22.79 -63.57
C ARG A 588 -69.75 23.28 -62.53
N LEU A 589 -69.36 23.30 -61.24
CA LEU A 589 -70.18 23.84 -60.16
C LEU A 589 -70.50 25.33 -60.36
N GLU A 590 -69.53 26.12 -60.83
CA GLU A 590 -69.73 27.56 -61.08
C GLU A 590 -70.66 27.84 -62.27
N SER A 591 -70.50 27.07 -63.37
CA SER A 591 -71.36 27.16 -64.56
C SER A 591 -72.83 26.83 -64.25
N LEU A 592 -73.06 25.75 -63.49
CA LEU A 592 -74.40 25.36 -63.04
C LEU A 592 -75.00 26.40 -62.07
N LEU A 593 -74.20 26.96 -61.16
CA LEU A 593 -74.64 27.99 -60.22
C LEU A 593 -75.11 29.26 -60.91
N GLY A 594 -74.37 29.74 -61.92
CA GLY A 594 -74.77 30.89 -62.74
C GLY A 594 -76.07 30.63 -63.51
N THR A 595 -76.24 29.41 -64.02
CA THR A 595 -77.45 28.97 -64.74
C THR A 595 -78.69 28.93 -63.83
N ALA A 596 -78.54 28.47 -62.57
CA ALA A 596 -79.62 28.46 -61.58
C ALA A 596 -80.07 29.87 -61.20
N LYS A 597 -79.13 30.78 -60.93
CA LYS A 597 -79.42 32.15 -60.47
C LYS A 597 -80.19 32.97 -61.51
N LYS A 598 -79.87 32.84 -62.80
CA LYS A 598 -80.61 33.54 -63.87
C LYS A 598 -82.08 33.14 -63.93
N LYS A 599 -82.39 31.84 -63.96
CA LYS A 599 -83.76 31.33 -64.12
C LYS A 599 -84.68 31.64 -62.94
N ALA A 600 -84.12 31.78 -61.72
CA ALA A 600 -84.87 32.22 -60.55
C ALA A 600 -85.40 33.66 -60.69
N GLN A 601 -84.70 34.53 -61.42
CA GLN A 601 -85.01 35.95 -61.53
C GLN A 601 -86.17 36.22 -62.52
N GLU A 602 -86.22 35.46 -63.62
CA GLU A 602 -87.26 35.54 -64.66
C GLU A 602 -88.65 35.20 -64.08
N GLN A 603 -88.75 34.14 -63.27
CA GLN A 603 -90.00 33.68 -62.63
C GLN A 603 -90.61 34.68 -61.61
N ALA A 604 -89.83 35.67 -61.16
CA ALA A 604 -90.29 36.73 -60.26
C ALA A 604 -90.90 37.96 -60.98
N GLY A 605 -90.85 37.99 -62.32
CA GLY A 605 -91.50 39.03 -63.13
C GLY A 605 -93.00 38.77 -63.29
N GLU A 606 -93.36 37.62 -63.84
CA GLU A 606 -94.74 37.28 -64.27
C GLU A 606 -95.78 37.47 -63.16
N LYS A 607 -95.48 37.04 -61.93
CA LYS A 607 -96.41 37.09 -60.79
C LYS A 607 -96.87 38.50 -60.39
N ARG A 608 -96.12 39.56 -60.72
CA ARG A 608 -96.52 40.94 -60.40
C ARG A 608 -97.54 41.51 -61.39
N ARG A 609 -97.40 41.16 -62.68
CA ARG A 609 -98.31 41.61 -63.76
C ARG A 609 -99.77 41.24 -63.48
N GLU A 610 -100.02 40.05 -62.94
CA GLU A 610 -101.38 39.57 -62.62
C GLU A 610 -102.07 40.37 -61.49
N GLN A 611 -101.30 40.95 -60.55
CA GLN A 611 -101.85 41.66 -59.40
C GLN A 611 -102.49 43.00 -59.79
N TYR A 612 -101.88 43.74 -60.72
CA TYR A 612 -102.40 45.01 -61.22
C TYR A 612 -103.77 44.86 -61.90
N ILE A 613 -103.90 43.88 -62.81
CA ILE A 613 -105.15 43.61 -63.55
C ILE A 613 -106.30 43.24 -62.58
N LYS A 614 -105.98 42.50 -61.51
CA LYS A 614 -106.94 42.14 -60.45
C LYS A 614 -107.39 43.36 -59.63
N SER A 615 -106.48 44.29 -59.34
CA SER A 615 -106.78 45.52 -58.60
C SER A 615 -107.75 46.41 -59.39
N ALA A 616 -107.42 46.74 -60.64
CA ALA A 616 -108.21 47.64 -61.48
C ALA A 616 -109.70 47.21 -61.65
N ARG A 617 -109.93 45.91 -61.91
CA ARG A 617 -111.29 45.34 -62.01
C ARG A 617 -112.08 45.45 -60.71
N THR A 618 -111.40 45.46 -59.56
CA THR A 618 -112.03 45.61 -58.25
C THR A 618 -112.51 47.05 -58.00
N SER A 619 -111.83 48.06 -58.56
CA SER A 619 -112.26 49.47 -58.50
C SER A 619 -113.49 49.73 -59.37
N LEU A 620 -113.49 49.24 -60.63
CA LEU A 620 -114.65 49.33 -61.53
C LEU A 620 -115.92 48.74 -60.90
N ALA A 621 -115.81 47.56 -60.28
CA ALA A 621 -116.93 46.88 -59.64
C ALA A 621 -117.51 47.64 -58.41
N ARG A 622 -116.85 48.69 -57.92
CA ARG A 622 -117.31 49.55 -56.82
C ARG A 622 -117.93 50.87 -57.29
N GLY A 623 -117.98 51.12 -58.60
CA GLY A 623 -118.47 52.38 -59.18
C GLY A 623 -117.48 53.55 -59.11
N ASP A 624 -116.26 53.33 -58.60
CA ASP A 624 -115.16 54.30 -58.64
C ASP A 624 -114.38 54.14 -59.95
N ALA A 625 -114.90 54.80 -60.99
CA ALA A 625 -114.31 54.81 -62.32
C ALA A 625 -112.97 55.59 -62.37
N ALA A 626 -112.76 56.56 -61.48
CA ALA A 626 -111.56 57.38 -61.45
C ALA A 626 -110.34 56.59 -60.93
N SER A 627 -110.47 55.90 -59.79
CA SER A 627 -109.39 55.06 -59.25
C SER A 627 -109.04 53.87 -60.14
N ALA A 628 -109.99 53.40 -60.95
CA ALA A 628 -109.74 52.36 -61.96
C ALA A 628 -108.77 52.83 -63.07
N VAL A 629 -108.95 54.07 -63.57
CA VAL A 629 -108.07 54.68 -64.58
C VAL A 629 -106.63 54.75 -64.07
N VAL A 630 -106.41 55.35 -62.89
CA VAL A 630 -105.07 55.52 -62.29
C VAL A 630 -104.36 54.17 -62.08
N THR A 631 -105.09 53.15 -61.65
CA THR A 631 -104.52 51.81 -61.39
C THR A 631 -104.02 51.13 -62.68
N LEU A 632 -104.66 51.38 -63.82
CA LEU A 632 -104.28 50.83 -65.11
C LEU A 632 -103.17 51.63 -65.80
N GLU A 633 -103.12 52.95 -65.60
CA GLU A 633 -102.05 53.81 -66.13
C GLU A 633 -100.69 53.49 -65.48
N MET A 634 -100.66 53.18 -64.18
CA MET A 634 -99.43 52.64 -63.55
C MET A 634 -99.02 51.29 -64.13
N ALA A 635 -99.99 50.38 -64.35
CA ALA A 635 -99.69 49.06 -64.91
C ALA A 635 -99.13 49.13 -66.35
N GLN A 636 -99.55 50.15 -67.13
CA GLN A 636 -99.03 50.41 -68.46
C GLN A 636 -97.56 50.88 -68.45
N SER A 637 -97.09 51.52 -67.37
CA SER A 637 -95.70 52.01 -67.28
C SER A 637 -94.70 50.92 -66.85
N GLU A 638 -95.09 49.96 -66.01
CA GLU A 638 -94.20 48.86 -65.59
C GLU A 638 -94.08 47.74 -66.65
N PHE A 639 -95.17 47.41 -67.36
CA PHE A 639 -95.20 46.29 -68.33
C PHE A 639 -95.24 46.72 -69.81
N GLY A 640 -95.32 48.02 -70.08
CA GLY A 640 -95.21 48.61 -71.41
C GLY A 640 -96.54 48.79 -72.16
N ALA A 641 -96.55 49.78 -73.07
CA ALA A 641 -97.76 50.28 -73.71
C ALA A 641 -98.53 49.30 -74.62
N ASN A 642 -97.95 48.12 -74.94
CA ASN A 642 -98.53 47.14 -75.86
C ASN A 642 -99.37 46.04 -75.17
N ASP A 643 -99.58 46.10 -73.84
CA ASP A 643 -100.43 45.15 -73.13
C ASP A 643 -101.92 45.40 -73.44
N GLN A 644 -102.43 44.67 -74.43
CA GLN A 644 -103.83 44.80 -74.91
C GLN A 644 -104.88 44.55 -73.82
N GLN A 645 -104.55 43.79 -72.77
CA GLN A 645 -105.50 43.46 -71.71
C GLN A 645 -105.66 44.60 -70.70
N ILE A 646 -104.58 45.36 -70.45
CA ILE A 646 -104.60 46.58 -69.64
C ILE A 646 -105.29 47.73 -70.41
N LEU A 647 -104.99 47.88 -71.71
CA LEU A 647 -105.56 48.91 -72.58
C LEU A 647 -107.08 48.87 -72.70
N SER A 648 -107.68 47.67 -72.80
CA SER A 648 -109.14 47.56 -72.99
C SER A 648 -109.94 48.05 -71.77
N LEU A 649 -109.51 47.68 -70.56
CA LEU A 649 -110.14 48.09 -69.29
C LEU A 649 -109.99 49.60 -69.03
N LEU A 650 -108.94 50.25 -69.56
CA LEU A 650 -108.68 51.68 -69.36
C LEU A 650 -109.73 52.56 -70.06
N ASN A 651 -110.13 52.18 -71.27
CA ASN A 651 -111.12 52.91 -72.06
C ASN A 651 -112.54 52.77 -71.49
N GLU A 652 -112.89 51.58 -70.96
CA GLU A 652 -114.15 51.32 -70.26
C GLU A 652 -114.30 52.27 -69.06
N ALA A 653 -113.26 52.36 -68.22
CA ALA A 653 -113.23 53.20 -67.02
C ALA A 653 -113.43 54.71 -67.32
N ARG A 654 -112.79 55.24 -68.36
CA ARG A 654 -112.91 56.66 -68.73
C ARG A 654 -114.35 57.04 -69.10
N SER A 655 -115.07 56.16 -69.82
CA SER A 655 -116.44 56.42 -70.27
C SER A 655 -117.47 56.55 -69.12
N THR A 656 -117.22 55.89 -67.98
CA THR A 656 -118.11 55.97 -66.81
C THR A 656 -117.85 57.22 -65.97
N ALA A 657 -116.58 57.64 -65.86
CA ALA A 657 -116.17 58.81 -65.07
C ALA A 657 -116.77 60.13 -65.61
N GLU A 658 -116.81 60.33 -66.94
CA GLU A 658 -117.37 61.55 -67.55
C GLU A 658 -118.85 61.77 -67.22
N ARG A 659 -119.60 60.69 -66.97
CA ARG A 659 -121.02 60.74 -66.60
C ARG A 659 -121.20 61.21 -65.15
N GLN A 660 -120.36 60.72 -64.23
CA GLN A 660 -120.37 61.11 -62.81
C GLN A 660 -119.90 62.56 -62.60
N ALA A 661 -118.96 63.05 -63.41
CA ALA A 661 -118.41 64.40 -63.29
C ALA A 661 -119.46 65.53 -63.43
N ARG A 662 -120.51 65.32 -64.24
CA ARG A 662 -121.57 66.33 -64.45
C ARG A 662 -122.48 66.52 -63.24
N GLU A 663 -122.70 65.47 -62.45
CA GLU A 663 -123.50 65.52 -61.22
C GLU A 663 -122.69 66.06 -60.03
N ALA A 664 -121.36 65.91 -60.06
CA ALA A 664 -120.47 66.45 -59.03
C ALA A 664 -120.34 67.99 -59.10
N ALA A 665 -120.31 68.57 -60.30
CA ALA A 665 -120.10 70.00 -60.50
C ALA A 665 -121.12 70.90 -59.77
N GLN A 666 -122.38 70.46 -59.69
CA GLN A 666 -123.45 71.22 -59.04
C GLN A 666 -123.31 71.27 -57.50
N ARG A 667 -122.57 70.33 -56.88
CA ARG A 667 -122.40 70.25 -55.41
C ARG A 667 -121.20 71.02 -54.88
N GLU A 668 -120.26 71.46 -55.73
CA GLU A 668 -119.08 72.18 -55.26
C GLU A 668 -119.30 73.71 -55.15
N GLU A 669 -120.30 74.26 -55.84
CA GLU A 669 -120.69 75.67 -55.69
C GLU A 669 -121.33 75.93 -54.31
N GLU A 670 -122.22 75.04 -53.87
CA GLU A 670 -122.84 75.07 -52.54
C GLU A 670 -121.79 74.99 -51.40
N ARG A 671 -120.76 74.14 -51.56
CA ARG A 671 -119.72 73.94 -50.53
C ARG A 671 -118.91 75.22 -50.24
N LYS A 672 -118.71 76.08 -51.24
CA LYS A 672 -117.94 77.33 -51.12
C LYS A 672 -118.74 78.49 -50.51
N ALA A 673 -120.07 78.37 -50.43
CA ALA A 673 -120.91 79.27 -49.64
C ALA A 673 -120.83 78.93 -48.14
N ALA A 674 -121.02 77.65 -47.79
CA ALA A 674 -121.04 77.17 -46.40
C ALA A 674 -119.76 77.51 -45.61
N GLU A 675 -118.59 77.47 -46.26
CA GLU A 675 -117.29 77.74 -45.64
C GLU A 675 -117.11 79.21 -45.18
N ARG A 676 -117.80 80.16 -45.84
CA ARG A 676 -117.85 81.57 -45.40
C ARG A 676 -118.85 81.80 -44.26
N GLU A 677 -119.95 81.07 -44.26
CA GLU A 677 -120.98 81.18 -43.22
C GLU A 677 -120.54 80.55 -41.89
N ALA A 678 -119.76 79.46 -41.95
CA ALA A 678 -119.13 78.84 -40.79
C ALA A 678 -118.23 79.82 -39.99
N LEU A 679 -117.48 80.70 -40.67
CA LEU A 679 -116.67 81.72 -40.00
C LEU A 679 -117.52 82.78 -39.28
N ARG A 680 -118.69 83.15 -39.83
CA ARG A 680 -119.59 84.14 -39.21
C ARG A 680 -120.23 83.58 -37.94
N LEU A 681 -120.70 82.33 -38.01
CA LEU A 681 -121.36 81.63 -36.90
C LEU A 681 -120.40 81.35 -35.73
N ALA A 682 -119.09 81.28 -35.97
CA ALA A 682 -118.09 81.19 -34.91
C ALA A 682 -118.04 82.48 -34.06
N ALA A 683 -117.96 83.64 -34.71
CA ALA A 683 -117.90 84.94 -34.02
C ALA A 683 -119.19 85.26 -33.25
N GLU A 684 -120.37 84.96 -33.81
CA GLU A 684 -121.66 85.13 -33.11
C GLU A 684 -121.71 84.36 -31.78
N ARG A 685 -121.03 83.21 -31.69
CA ARG A 685 -121.05 82.36 -30.49
C ARG A 685 -120.11 82.88 -29.39
N GLU A 686 -119.18 83.77 -29.72
CA GLU A 686 -118.29 84.40 -28.73
C GLU A 686 -119.01 85.53 -27.98
N GLU A 687 -119.73 86.41 -28.69
CA GLU A 687 -120.56 87.46 -28.05
C GLU A 687 -121.64 86.86 -27.13
N ILE A 688 -122.29 85.75 -27.53
CA ILE A 688 -123.34 85.09 -26.73
C ILE A 688 -122.78 84.54 -25.41
N ASN A 689 -121.58 83.96 -25.42
CA ASN A 689 -120.96 83.41 -24.21
C ASN A 689 -120.54 84.51 -23.22
N ALA A 690 -120.08 85.67 -23.72
CA ALA A 690 -119.75 86.81 -22.88
C ALA A 690 -120.99 87.33 -22.11
N ALA A 691 -122.11 87.53 -22.81
CA ALA A 691 -123.35 87.99 -22.18
C ALA A 691 -123.91 87.04 -21.11
N ILE A 692 -123.74 85.72 -21.30
CA ILE A 692 -124.11 84.70 -20.30
C ILE A 692 -123.23 84.84 -19.03
N ALA A 693 -121.93 85.13 -19.18
CA ALA A 693 -121.03 85.33 -18.05
C ALA A 693 -121.37 86.60 -17.26
N ASP A 694 -121.60 87.73 -17.93
CA ASP A 694 -121.97 89.00 -17.28
C ASP A 694 -123.32 88.90 -16.54
N ALA A 695 -124.30 88.21 -17.13
CA ALA A 695 -125.57 87.95 -16.50
C ALA A 695 -125.44 87.07 -15.24
N ALA A 696 -124.57 86.05 -15.28
CA ALA A 696 -124.29 85.20 -14.12
C ALA A 696 -123.56 85.96 -13.00
N ALA A 697 -122.64 86.87 -13.35
CA ALA A 697 -121.96 87.74 -12.38
C ALA A 697 -122.95 88.69 -11.67
N ALA A 698 -123.90 89.28 -12.41
CA ALA A 698 -124.96 90.11 -11.82
C ALA A 698 -125.85 89.33 -10.83
N ALA A 699 -126.13 88.05 -11.12
CA ALA A 699 -126.88 87.18 -10.23
C ALA A 699 -126.11 86.83 -8.95
N GLN A 700 -124.79 86.62 -9.02
CA GLN A 700 -123.92 86.38 -7.84
C GLN A 700 -123.84 87.59 -6.88
N HIS A 701 -124.32 88.77 -7.29
CA HIS A 701 -124.41 89.96 -6.44
C HIS A 701 -125.85 90.33 -6.10
N GLY A 702 -126.79 89.38 -6.20
CA GLY A 702 -128.18 89.53 -5.80
C GLY A 702 -129.05 90.36 -6.75
N ASN A 703 -128.53 90.79 -7.91
CA ASN A 703 -129.21 91.68 -8.84
C ASN A 703 -129.84 90.90 -10.02
N TYR A 704 -130.68 89.90 -9.68
CA TYR A 704 -131.24 88.95 -10.65
C TYR A 704 -132.06 89.62 -11.77
N ASP A 705 -132.76 90.73 -11.47
CA ASP A 705 -133.54 91.50 -12.46
C ASP A 705 -132.68 92.35 -13.42
N PHE A 706 -131.38 92.50 -13.15
CA PHE A 706 -130.40 93.01 -14.11
C PHE A 706 -129.80 91.87 -14.94
N GLY A 707 -129.42 90.75 -14.29
CA GLY A 707 -128.90 89.56 -14.97
C GLY A 707 -129.88 88.96 -16.00
N VAL A 708 -131.18 88.89 -15.69
CA VAL A 708 -132.20 88.43 -16.66
C VAL A 708 -132.30 89.37 -17.86
N ARG A 709 -132.20 90.70 -17.66
CA ARG A 709 -132.28 91.68 -18.75
C ARG A 709 -131.09 91.61 -19.72
N LEU A 710 -129.87 91.37 -19.23
CA LEU A 710 -128.69 91.15 -20.09
C LEU A 710 -128.87 89.96 -21.05
N ILE A 711 -129.54 88.89 -20.57
CA ILE A 711 -129.86 87.73 -21.41
C ILE A 711 -131.00 88.04 -22.39
N GLU A 712 -132.03 88.77 -21.97
CA GLU A 712 -133.15 89.16 -22.84
C GLU A 712 -132.72 90.15 -23.94
N GLU A 713 -131.82 91.08 -23.65
CA GLU A 713 -131.20 91.98 -24.64
C GLU A 713 -130.33 91.20 -25.65
N SER A 714 -129.56 90.23 -25.18
CA SER A 714 -128.76 89.34 -26.06
C SER A 714 -129.64 88.39 -26.89
N ALA A 715 -130.74 87.90 -26.33
CA ALA A 715 -131.74 87.12 -27.07
C ALA A 715 -132.47 87.97 -28.13
N SER A 716 -132.64 89.27 -27.90
CA SER A 716 -133.13 90.22 -28.91
C SER A 716 -132.13 90.43 -30.06
N LYS A 717 -130.82 90.44 -29.76
CA LYS A 717 -129.76 90.64 -30.76
C LYS A 717 -129.45 89.39 -31.61
N PHE A 718 -129.52 88.18 -31.04
CA PHE A 718 -129.07 86.93 -31.71
C PHE A 718 -130.12 85.82 -31.83
N GLY A 719 -131.34 86.07 -31.38
CA GLY A 719 -132.37 85.05 -31.17
C GLY A 719 -132.18 84.26 -29.88
N MET A 720 -133.26 83.75 -29.30
CA MET A 720 -133.23 83.03 -28.03
C MET A 720 -132.69 81.60 -28.20
N ARG A 721 -131.37 81.45 -28.28
CA ARG A 721 -130.67 80.15 -28.38
C ARG A 721 -130.74 79.39 -27.04
N SER A 722 -130.59 78.06 -27.08
CA SER A 722 -130.74 77.21 -25.89
C SER A 722 -129.78 77.56 -24.76
N GLU A 723 -128.56 77.99 -25.09
CA GLU A 723 -127.52 78.42 -24.14
C GLU A 723 -128.00 79.63 -23.31
N LEU A 724 -128.58 80.65 -23.96
CA LEU A 724 -129.18 81.83 -23.31
C LEU A 724 -130.42 81.44 -22.48
N ALA A 725 -131.30 80.60 -23.01
CA ALA A 725 -132.50 80.15 -22.31
C ALA A 725 -132.16 79.32 -21.05
N GLN A 726 -131.10 78.51 -21.10
CA GLN A 726 -130.62 77.72 -19.98
C GLN A 726 -130.02 78.61 -18.88
N ALA A 727 -129.24 79.63 -19.25
CA ALA A 727 -128.71 80.64 -18.32
C ALA A 727 -129.84 81.46 -17.65
N ALA A 728 -130.86 81.89 -18.41
CA ALA A 728 -132.01 82.61 -17.86
C ALA A 728 -132.77 81.77 -16.81
N ASN A 729 -132.94 80.48 -17.07
CA ASN A 729 -133.57 79.55 -16.13
C ASN A 729 -132.71 79.31 -14.89
N GLN A 730 -131.37 79.24 -15.03
CA GLN A 730 -130.45 79.15 -13.89
C GLN A 730 -130.56 80.37 -12.98
N ILE A 731 -130.51 81.60 -13.52
CA ILE A 731 -130.65 82.84 -12.74
C ILE A 731 -132.01 82.90 -12.04
N LYS A 732 -133.10 82.52 -12.73
CA LYS A 732 -134.45 82.46 -12.12
C LYS A 732 -134.51 81.42 -10.99
N SER A 733 -133.87 80.25 -11.14
CA SER A 733 -133.80 79.23 -10.07
C SER A 733 -132.96 79.66 -8.86
N ALA A 734 -131.88 80.42 -9.07
CA ALA A 734 -131.06 80.97 -8.00
C ALA A 734 -131.86 81.97 -7.16
N ARG A 735 -132.57 82.92 -7.81
CA ARG A 735 -133.50 83.84 -7.14
C ARG A 735 -134.50 83.10 -6.25
N THR A 736 -135.13 82.03 -6.75
CA THR A 736 -136.09 81.23 -5.97
C THR A 736 -135.43 80.54 -4.77
N ALA A 737 -134.18 80.09 -4.89
CA ALA A 737 -133.43 79.47 -3.80
C ALA A 737 -133.05 80.48 -2.71
N ASP A 738 -132.53 81.66 -3.09
CA ASP A 738 -132.12 82.70 -2.14
C ASP A 738 -133.33 83.32 -1.42
N VAL A 739 -134.43 83.57 -2.13
CA VAL A 739 -135.70 83.99 -1.51
C VAL A 739 -136.25 82.93 -0.55
N THR A 740 -136.12 81.65 -0.89
CA THR A 740 -136.51 80.53 -0.01
C THR A 740 -135.67 80.50 1.25
N ALA A 741 -134.35 80.63 1.14
CA ALA A 741 -133.46 80.71 2.30
C ALA A 741 -133.75 81.94 3.18
N HIS A 742 -134.10 83.09 2.59
CA HIS A 742 -134.48 84.29 3.33
C HIS A 742 -135.80 84.11 4.10
N ILE A 743 -136.81 83.49 3.48
CA ILE A 743 -138.08 83.14 4.16
C ILE A 743 -137.85 82.13 5.29
N GLU A 744 -137.03 81.09 5.08
CA GLU A 744 -136.68 80.15 6.16
C GLU A 744 -135.86 80.81 7.28
N THR A 745 -135.04 81.82 6.97
CA THR A 745 -134.36 82.65 7.98
C THR A 745 -135.33 83.49 8.79
N LEU A 746 -136.34 84.09 8.14
CA LEU A 746 -137.39 84.88 8.82
C LEU A 746 -138.37 84.00 9.62
N ILE A 747 -138.62 82.76 9.19
CA ILE A 747 -139.31 81.73 10.00
C ILE A 747 -138.48 81.42 11.24
N ALA A 748 -137.19 81.13 11.09
CA ALA A 748 -136.30 80.87 12.22
C ALA A 748 -136.05 82.11 13.10
N GLU A 749 -136.29 83.33 12.61
CA GLU A 749 -136.35 84.56 13.40
C GLU A 749 -137.67 84.63 14.18
N ALA A 750 -138.78 84.27 13.55
CA ALA A 750 -140.09 84.19 14.19
C ALA A 750 -140.14 83.13 15.30
N ASP A 751 -139.59 81.93 15.06
CA ASP A 751 -139.49 80.87 16.07
C ASP A 751 -138.57 81.29 17.23
N ARG A 752 -137.46 82.00 16.96
CA ARG A 752 -136.58 82.56 18.02
C ARG A 752 -137.26 83.65 18.85
N GLU A 753 -138.05 84.52 18.23
CA GLU A 753 -138.86 85.51 18.96
C GLU A 753 -140.04 84.84 19.70
N ALA A 754 -140.46 83.64 19.31
CA ALA A 754 -141.40 82.83 20.10
C ALA A 754 -140.70 82.22 21.33
N ASP A 755 -139.53 81.59 21.16
CA ASP A 755 -138.71 81.00 22.24
C ASP A 755 -138.29 82.03 23.33
N THR A 756 -138.33 83.33 23.03
CA THR A 756 -138.04 84.43 23.97
C THR A 756 -139.30 85.07 24.58
N ASN A 757 -140.49 84.49 24.38
CA ASN A 757 -141.81 85.05 24.70
C ASN A 757 -142.18 86.38 23.99
N SER A 758 -141.44 86.75 22.95
CA SER A 758 -141.60 87.98 22.16
C SER A 758 -142.58 87.79 20.99
N PHE A 759 -143.73 87.16 21.25
CA PHE A 759 -144.66 86.66 20.22
C PHE A 759 -145.19 87.73 19.24
N GLN A 760 -145.21 89.01 19.64
CA GLN A 760 -145.57 90.11 18.74
C GLN A 760 -144.45 90.44 17.74
N ALA A 761 -143.18 90.30 18.12
CA ALA A 761 -142.04 90.40 17.20
C ALA A 761 -141.99 89.16 16.28
N ALA A 762 -142.33 87.98 16.80
CA ALA A 762 -142.45 86.75 16.02
C ALA A 762 -143.49 86.90 14.88
N LEU A 763 -144.68 87.40 15.18
CA LEU A 763 -145.70 87.68 14.14
C LEU A 763 -145.24 88.78 13.15
N ASN A 764 -144.45 89.77 13.58
CA ASN A 764 -143.86 90.76 12.69
C ASN A 764 -142.73 90.19 11.81
N ALA A 765 -142.07 89.08 12.19
CA ALA A 765 -141.15 88.34 11.33
C ALA A 765 -141.91 87.52 10.28
N ILE A 766 -143.03 86.88 10.66
CA ILE A 766 -143.95 86.19 9.74
C ILE A 766 -144.47 87.15 8.65
N GLU A 767 -144.96 88.35 9.00
CA GLU A 767 -145.44 89.32 8.00
C GLU A 767 -144.31 89.84 7.08
N ARG A 768 -143.10 90.05 7.62
CA ARG A 768 -141.91 90.39 6.79
C ARG A 768 -141.53 89.28 5.80
N ALA A 769 -141.85 88.01 6.09
CA ALA A 769 -141.64 86.92 5.15
C ALA A 769 -142.73 86.84 4.06
N LYS A 770 -143.96 87.29 4.36
CA LYS A 770 -145.09 87.22 3.41
C LYS A 770 -144.91 88.12 2.19
N THR A 771 -144.17 89.23 2.29
CA THR A 771 -143.89 90.14 1.16
C THR A 771 -143.05 89.51 0.04
N PHE A 772 -142.34 88.41 0.32
CA PHE A 772 -141.48 87.73 -0.67
C PHE A 772 -142.11 86.47 -1.29
N ILE A 773 -143.37 86.15 -0.96
CA ILE A 773 -144.06 84.91 -1.37
C ILE A 773 -144.09 84.69 -2.89
N GLU A 774 -144.20 85.74 -3.70
CA GLU A 774 -144.33 85.63 -5.16
C GLU A 774 -143.11 84.95 -5.83
N PHE A 775 -141.93 85.02 -5.21
CA PHE A 775 -140.68 84.44 -5.72
C PHE A 775 -140.20 83.23 -4.92
N ALA A 776 -141.02 82.74 -3.97
CA ALA A 776 -140.66 81.69 -3.02
C ALA A 776 -140.94 80.27 -3.54
N ALA A 777 -140.17 79.27 -3.10
CA ALA A 777 -140.51 77.88 -3.37
C ALA A 777 -141.81 77.48 -2.62
N PRO A 778 -142.72 76.67 -3.21
CA PRO A 778 -143.96 76.27 -2.56
C PRO A 778 -143.79 75.60 -1.19
N ALA A 779 -142.68 74.90 -0.98
CA ALA A 779 -142.33 74.30 0.32
C ALA A 779 -142.03 75.36 1.40
N ALA A 780 -141.39 76.48 1.05
CA ALA A 780 -141.13 77.59 1.96
C ALA A 780 -142.43 78.29 2.37
N VAL A 781 -143.34 78.50 1.41
CA VAL A 781 -144.68 79.06 1.66
C VAL A 781 -145.53 78.14 2.56
N ALA A 782 -145.35 76.82 2.44
CA ALA A 782 -145.98 75.85 3.35
C ALA A 782 -145.38 75.91 4.77
N LYS A 783 -144.05 75.95 4.91
CA LYS A 783 -143.37 76.13 6.21
C LYS A 783 -143.80 77.44 6.89
N LEU A 784 -143.89 78.55 6.16
CA LEU A 784 -144.27 79.86 6.69
C LEU A 784 -145.67 79.84 7.35
N LYS A 785 -146.63 79.17 6.69
CA LYS A 785 -147.99 78.98 7.23
C LYS A 785 -148.02 78.08 8.46
N ALA A 786 -147.16 77.07 8.52
CA ALA A 786 -147.04 76.19 9.69
C ALA A 786 -146.44 76.93 10.90
N ALA A 787 -145.37 77.70 10.70
CA ALA A 787 -144.74 78.50 11.74
C ALA A 787 -145.70 79.56 12.32
N GLU A 788 -146.45 80.29 11.48
CA GLU A 788 -147.49 81.22 11.94
C GLU A 788 -148.54 80.54 12.84
N GLN A 789 -148.85 79.27 12.57
CA GLN A 789 -149.82 78.49 13.34
C GLN A 789 -149.22 77.89 14.62
N GLN A 790 -147.91 77.65 14.65
CA GLN A 790 -147.16 77.08 15.78
C GLN A 790 -146.78 78.15 16.81
N ILE A 791 -146.31 79.32 16.37
CA ILE A 791 -145.96 80.48 17.21
C ILE A 791 -147.18 80.96 18.01
N ARG A 792 -148.36 80.99 17.38
CA ARG A 792 -149.64 81.31 18.03
C ARG A 792 -150.09 80.27 19.09
N ARG A 793 -149.43 79.11 19.17
CA ARG A 793 -149.60 78.12 20.26
C ARG A 793 -148.52 78.23 21.32
N ALA A 794 -147.27 78.48 20.94
CA ALA A 794 -146.17 78.71 21.90
C ALA A 794 -146.47 79.89 22.84
N GLN A 795 -147.17 80.92 22.33
CA GLN A 795 -147.73 82.04 23.12
C GLN A 795 -148.69 81.62 24.26
N GLN A 796 -149.13 80.37 24.26
CA GLN A 796 -150.06 79.80 25.22
C GLN A 796 -149.37 78.90 26.27
N GLU A 797 -148.03 78.72 26.20
CA GLU A 797 -147.29 77.71 26.99
C GLU A 797 -146.00 78.20 27.69
N GLN A 798 -145.19 79.10 27.10
CA GLN A 798 -143.72 79.01 27.23
C GLN A 798 -142.98 80.04 28.11
N GLU A 799 -143.49 80.52 29.23
CA GLU A 799 -142.83 81.63 29.97
C GLU A 799 -141.38 81.22 30.59
N THR A 800 -140.19 81.11 29.81
CA THR A 800 -138.78 80.41 30.01
C THR A 800 -137.38 80.86 29.22
N SER A 801 -136.21 80.09 29.01
CA SER A 801 -134.76 80.51 28.47
C SER A 801 -133.51 79.47 28.07
N ALA A 802 -132.29 79.83 27.46
CA ALA A 802 -131.06 78.96 26.94
C ALA A 802 -129.50 79.49 26.70
N THR A 803 -128.38 78.73 26.25
CA THR A 803 -126.84 79.16 26.12
C THR A 803 -125.56 78.28 25.46
N ARG A 804 -124.30 78.83 25.05
CA ARG A 804 -122.76 78.32 24.88
C ARG A 804 -121.98 77.83 23.50
N ILE A 805 -120.62 77.63 23.11
CA ILE A 805 -119.07 77.81 23.45
C ILE A 805 -117.84 77.78 22.28
N ILE A 806 -116.48 77.30 22.37
CA ILE A 806 -115.07 77.75 21.75
C ILE A 806 -113.84 76.64 21.46
N GLN A 807 -112.51 76.56 20.89
CA GLN A 807 -111.20 77.17 20.16
C GLN A 807 -110.11 76.11 19.44
N GLY A 808 -108.77 76.12 18.91
CA GLY A 808 -107.42 76.89 18.56
C GLY A 808 -106.04 76.12 17.99
N SER A 809 -104.83 76.68 17.44
CA SER A 809 -103.44 76.03 16.92
C SER A 809 -102.14 76.99 16.51
N ALA A 810 -100.81 76.90 15.94
CA ALA A 810 -99.60 76.08 15.29
C ALA A 810 -98.14 76.90 15.09
N VAL A 811 -96.84 76.76 14.47
CA VAL A 811 -95.64 75.89 13.81
C VAL A 811 -94.30 76.78 13.27
N ALA A 812 -92.97 76.63 12.72
CA ALA A 812 -91.77 75.74 12.13
C ALA A 812 -90.09 76.07 12.14
N PRO A 813 -89.13 76.34 11.08
CA PRO A 813 -87.67 75.75 10.79
C PRO A 813 -86.13 76.46 10.59
N PRO A 814 -85.11 76.35 9.55
CA PRO A 814 -83.54 76.03 9.60
C PRO A 814 -82.16 76.87 9.02
N PRO A 815 -81.04 76.47 8.19
CA PRO A 815 -79.45 76.56 8.38
C PRO A 815 -78.19 77.35 7.55
N PRO A 816 -77.01 76.85 6.86
CA PRO A 816 -75.46 77.23 6.94
C PRO A 816 -74.35 77.46 5.69
N ALA A 817 -72.94 77.70 5.83
CA ALA A 817 -71.78 77.99 4.75
C ALA A 817 -70.12 77.78 4.96
N SER A 818 -69.06 78.27 4.14
CA SER A 818 -67.51 77.86 4.00
C SER A 818 -66.23 78.71 3.33
N SER A 819 -64.86 78.32 3.42
CA SER A 819 -63.46 78.53 2.60
C SER A 819 -62.18 79.50 2.98
N GLU A 820 -60.83 79.70 2.51
CA GLU A 820 -59.65 79.24 1.53
C GLU A 820 -58.09 79.89 1.59
N PHE A 821 -56.99 79.44 0.80
CA PHE A 821 -55.52 79.91 0.33
C PHE A 821 -54.05 79.83 1.08
N ASP A 822 -52.86 80.09 0.40
CA ASP A 822 -51.33 79.73 0.47
C ASP A 822 -50.19 80.20 1.51
N ALA A 823 -48.96 79.54 1.49
CA ALA A 823 -47.52 80.06 1.51
C ALA A 823 -46.36 79.69 2.57
N ASP A 824 -45.21 79.16 2.07
CA ASP A 824 -43.73 79.20 2.45
C ASP A 824 -43.08 78.81 3.84
N ALA A 825 -41.71 78.78 3.94
CA ALA A 825 -40.93 77.96 4.91
C ALA A 825 -39.57 78.51 5.50
N MET A 826 -38.95 77.73 6.42
CA MET A 826 -37.47 77.48 6.63
C MET A 826 -36.73 77.86 7.97
N THR A 827 -36.60 76.86 8.87
CA THR A 827 -35.49 76.58 9.86
C THR A 827 -35.32 77.27 11.26
N ILE A 828 -34.73 76.45 12.17
CA ILE A 828 -33.93 76.74 13.40
C ILE A 828 -34.62 76.75 14.80
N ARG A 829 -33.88 76.16 15.75
CA ARG A 829 -33.97 76.00 17.24
C ARG A 829 -34.66 77.16 18.01
N THR A 830 -35.22 77.02 19.22
CA THR A 830 -34.92 76.13 20.38
C THR A 830 -36.16 75.74 21.24
N SER A 831 -35.95 74.78 22.17
CA SER A 831 -36.73 74.35 23.36
C SER A 831 -37.29 75.49 24.27
N PRO A 832 -38.09 75.21 25.35
CA PRO A 832 -38.53 73.91 25.90
C PRO A 832 -40.02 73.83 26.37
N SER A 833 -40.37 72.71 27.04
CA SER A 833 -41.52 72.47 27.96
C SER A 833 -42.94 72.41 27.35
N GLY A 834 -43.87 71.58 27.87
CA GLY A 834 -43.74 70.51 28.88
C GLY A 834 -45.06 70.18 29.61
N SER A 835 -45.19 68.96 30.18
CA SER A 835 -46.36 68.45 30.96
C SER A 835 -47.63 68.19 30.09
N ALA A 836 -48.49 67.17 30.29
CA ALA A 836 -48.56 65.94 31.10
C ALA A 836 -49.77 65.09 30.60
N ALA A 837 -50.05 63.84 30.97
CA ALA A 837 -49.24 62.70 31.44
C ALA A 837 -50.14 61.42 31.47
N ALA A 838 -49.59 60.24 31.18
CA ALA A 838 -50.15 58.92 31.55
C ALA A 838 -49.04 57.84 31.52
N PRO A 839 -49.05 56.79 32.38
CA PRO A 839 -47.78 56.32 32.95
C PRO A 839 -47.52 54.80 33.06
N ALA A 840 -46.27 54.48 33.48
CA ALA A 840 -45.86 53.39 34.38
C ALA A 840 -45.76 51.92 33.87
N ARG A 841 -44.84 51.06 34.37
CA ARG A 841 -43.48 51.23 34.98
C ARG A 841 -42.83 49.85 35.24
N ALA A 842 -41.52 49.66 34.98
CA ALA A 842 -40.70 48.55 35.52
C ALA A 842 -39.17 48.89 35.46
N PRO A 843 -38.29 48.24 36.26
CA PRO A 843 -36.85 48.61 36.44
C PRO A 843 -35.86 47.72 35.64
N ILE A 844 -34.56 47.99 35.38
CA ILE A 844 -33.50 48.99 35.76
C ILE A 844 -32.28 48.40 36.53
N ARG A 845 -31.09 48.47 35.88
CA ARG A 845 -29.68 48.63 36.37
C ARG A 845 -28.94 47.48 37.12
N GLU A 846 -27.76 47.00 36.67
CA GLU A 846 -26.33 47.51 36.69
C GLU A 846 -25.56 47.05 37.97
N PRO A 847 -24.20 47.19 38.11
CA PRO A 847 -23.12 47.52 37.15
C PRO A 847 -22.09 46.37 36.93
N GLU A 848 -21.33 46.24 35.83
CA GLU A 848 -20.06 46.91 35.40
C GLU A 848 -18.76 46.46 36.14
N GLN A 849 -17.77 45.81 35.46
CA GLN A 849 -16.53 46.34 34.79
C GLN A 849 -15.25 46.24 35.69
N GLU A 850 -13.98 46.42 35.27
CA GLU A 850 -13.31 46.86 34.01
C GLU A 850 -11.97 46.07 33.83
N THR A 851 -11.67 45.38 32.71
CA THR A 851 -10.79 45.70 31.53
C THR A 851 -9.28 46.02 31.69
N ARG A 852 -8.53 45.84 30.57
CA ARG A 852 -7.24 46.51 30.17
C ARG A 852 -5.92 46.10 30.86
N ARG A 853 -4.73 46.31 30.24
CA ARG A 853 -4.29 46.27 28.81
C ARG A 853 -2.74 46.20 28.72
N LEU A 854 -2.27 45.71 27.57
CA LEU A 854 -1.00 45.96 26.84
C LEU A 854 0.15 46.82 27.43
N ASP A 855 1.36 46.29 27.24
CA ASP A 855 2.62 46.92 26.76
C ASP A 855 3.64 47.69 27.64
N ALA A 856 4.90 47.32 27.35
CA ALA A 856 6.15 48.10 27.35
C ALA A 856 6.98 48.36 28.65
N PRO A 857 8.34 48.50 28.54
CA PRO A 857 9.29 48.59 29.67
C PRO A 857 10.01 49.99 29.69
N PRO A 858 11.25 50.23 30.23
CA PRO A 858 12.17 49.43 31.07
C PRO A 858 12.90 50.14 32.25
N ARG A 859 13.49 49.35 33.20
CA ARG A 859 14.65 49.68 34.10
C ARG A 859 14.43 50.84 35.13
N THR A 860 15.21 51.06 36.21
CA THR A 860 16.42 50.44 36.86
C THR A 860 16.18 50.16 38.38
N GLY A 861 17.20 49.70 39.14
CA GLY A 861 17.14 49.47 40.62
C GLY A 861 17.06 50.75 41.50
N THR A 862 17.13 50.70 42.84
CA THR A 862 18.00 49.88 43.73
C THR A 862 17.39 49.55 45.13
N ALA A 863 18.16 48.93 46.05
CA ALA A 863 17.75 48.38 47.37
C ALA A 863 17.79 49.40 48.55
N PRO A 864 17.37 49.09 49.82
CA PRO A 864 18.11 48.18 50.74
C PRO A 864 17.30 47.36 51.80
N ARG A 865 18.05 46.71 52.73
CA ARG A 865 17.75 45.80 53.88
C ARG A 865 17.10 46.48 55.13
N PRO A 866 16.73 45.81 56.28
CA PRO A 866 17.25 44.55 56.94
C PRO A 866 16.15 43.50 57.35
N VAL A 867 16.38 42.24 57.83
CA VAL A 867 17.37 41.57 58.74
C VAL A 867 17.11 41.95 60.22
N PRO A 868 17.13 41.06 61.26
CA PRO A 868 17.94 39.85 61.57
C PRO A 868 17.11 38.51 61.56
N ILE A 869 17.44 37.35 62.18
CA ILE A 869 18.42 36.92 63.22
C ILE A 869 18.99 35.50 62.95
N GLU A 870 19.66 34.87 63.93
CA GLU A 870 20.53 33.67 63.84
C GLU A 870 20.52 32.87 65.17
N PRO A 871 20.90 31.57 65.20
CA PRO A 871 22.25 31.15 65.71
C PRO A 871 22.79 29.79 65.17
N VAL A 872 23.97 29.23 65.50
CA VAL A 872 25.36 29.70 65.82
C VAL A 872 26.35 28.51 65.60
N ALA A 873 27.53 28.81 65.02
CA ALA A 873 28.95 28.34 65.18
C ALA A 873 29.39 27.16 66.14
N PRO A 874 30.66 26.64 66.10
CA PRO A 874 31.89 27.27 65.54
C PRO A 874 32.93 26.41 64.76
N LEU A 875 33.99 27.09 64.28
CA LEU A 875 35.24 26.62 63.63
C LEU A 875 36.47 27.13 64.45
N PRO A 876 37.75 26.76 64.17
CA PRO A 876 38.58 27.66 63.33
C PRO A 876 39.85 27.10 62.58
N VAL A 877 39.91 27.27 61.24
CA VAL A 877 40.91 28.00 60.37
C VAL A 877 42.49 27.98 60.60
N PRO A 878 43.39 28.53 59.71
CA PRO A 878 44.66 27.84 59.31
C PRO A 878 45.97 28.71 59.14
N LYS A 879 46.97 28.24 58.33
CA LYS A 879 48.01 28.95 57.49
C LYS A 879 49.53 28.93 57.85
N LYS A 880 50.36 28.86 56.77
CA LYS A 880 51.69 29.51 56.47
C LYS A 880 53.09 28.88 56.82
N THR A 881 53.77 28.35 55.78
CA THR A 881 55.20 28.62 55.35
C THR A 881 56.39 28.16 56.26
N PRO A 882 57.71 28.51 56.04
CA PRO A 882 58.67 27.60 55.32
C PRO A 882 60.12 27.42 55.92
N TRP A 883 60.98 26.64 55.22
CA TRP A 883 62.48 26.65 55.17
C TRP A 883 63.39 25.87 56.19
N LEU A 884 64.44 25.20 55.62
CA LEU A 884 65.81 24.77 56.10
C LEU A 884 66.12 23.81 57.30
N ILE A 885 66.86 22.70 57.02
CA ILE A 885 68.31 22.34 57.30
C ILE A 885 68.97 22.82 58.64
N PRO A 886 69.98 22.16 59.32
CA PRO A 886 70.75 20.89 59.09
C PRO A 886 70.93 19.91 60.30
N ALA A 887 71.52 18.72 60.05
CA ALA A 887 72.61 18.04 60.83
C ALA A 887 73.11 16.80 60.03
N VAL A 888 74.38 16.46 59.73
CA VAL A 888 75.75 16.68 60.26
C VAL A 888 76.24 15.60 61.26
N GLY A 889 77.34 14.92 60.89
CA GLY A 889 77.97 13.79 61.60
C GLY A 889 78.45 12.71 60.62
N SER A 890 79.60 12.83 59.93
CA SER A 890 80.99 12.68 60.42
C SER A 890 81.41 11.21 60.69
N ALA A 891 82.58 10.71 60.29
CA ALA A 891 83.61 11.22 59.37
C ALA A 891 84.64 10.10 59.00
N ILE A 892 85.40 10.29 57.91
CA ILE A 892 86.78 9.81 57.63
C ILE A 892 87.12 8.33 57.95
N VAL A 893 87.47 7.57 56.89
CA VAL A 893 88.81 6.95 56.77
C VAL A 893 89.29 7.03 55.30
N VAL A 894 90.37 7.79 55.13
CA VAL A 894 91.47 7.69 54.15
C VAL A 894 91.19 7.23 52.71
N VAL A 895 91.46 8.16 51.79
CA VAL A 895 91.79 7.93 50.38
C VAL A 895 93.02 7.02 50.26
N ALA A 896 92.80 5.71 50.09
CA ALA A 896 93.82 4.77 49.67
C ALA A 896 93.88 4.70 48.12
N ALA A 897 94.52 5.71 47.54
CA ALA A 897 95.30 5.63 46.30
C ALA A 897 94.79 4.70 45.17
N LEU A 898 93.71 5.12 44.50
CA LEU A 898 93.64 5.45 43.05
C LEU A 898 94.20 4.51 41.96
N ILE A 899 94.84 3.38 42.28
CA ILE A 899 95.54 2.49 41.34
C ILE A 899 94.66 1.29 40.94
N ILE A 900 93.68 0.92 41.78
CA ILE A 900 92.69 -0.15 41.50
C ILE A 900 91.36 0.41 40.96
N TYR A 901 91.41 1.52 40.21
CA TYR A 901 90.22 2.15 39.62
C TYR A 901 89.88 1.66 38.19
N VAL A 902 90.82 0.98 37.52
CA VAL A 902 90.75 0.74 36.06
C VAL A 902 90.41 -0.71 35.67
N VAL A 903 90.54 -1.70 36.57
CA VAL A 903 90.59 -3.13 36.17
C VAL A 903 89.39 -4.00 36.62
N ILE A 904 88.58 -3.59 37.63
CA ILE A 904 87.54 -4.48 38.22
C ILE A 904 86.15 -3.82 38.36
N HIS A 905 85.68 -3.08 37.34
CA HIS A 905 84.28 -2.60 37.28
C HIS A 905 83.65 -2.81 35.87
N GLY A 906 83.77 -4.04 35.37
CA GLY A 906 83.19 -4.51 34.09
C GLY A 906 81.67 -4.66 34.09
N SER A 907 80.93 -3.55 34.29
CA SER A 907 79.49 -3.35 34.03
C SER A 907 78.62 -4.59 33.75
N SER A 908 78.32 -5.39 34.77
CA SER A 908 77.30 -6.44 34.68
C SER A 908 75.92 -5.81 34.44
N THR A 909 75.32 -6.04 33.28
CA THR A 909 73.94 -5.60 32.99
C THR A 909 72.94 -6.69 33.37
N ILE A 910 71.88 -6.26 34.05
CA ILE A 910 70.73 -7.06 34.45
C ILE A 910 69.70 -6.99 33.33
N GLN A 911 69.28 -8.15 32.84
CA GLN A 911 68.22 -8.22 31.84
C GLN A 911 66.85 -8.13 32.53
N VAL A 912 66.08 -7.09 32.19
CA VAL A 912 64.67 -6.94 32.59
C VAL A 912 63.83 -7.17 31.34
N ARG A 913 62.89 -8.11 31.39
CA ARG A 913 61.88 -8.25 30.34
C ARG A 913 60.70 -7.34 30.66
N PHE A 914 60.18 -6.64 29.67
CA PHE A 914 58.92 -5.91 29.78
C PHE A 914 57.84 -6.63 28.99
N GLU A 915 56.70 -6.87 29.63
CA GLU A 915 55.49 -7.42 29.01
C GLU A 915 54.34 -6.45 29.28
N ALA A 916 53.58 -6.09 28.25
CA ALA A 916 52.51 -5.09 28.35
C ALA A 916 51.17 -5.63 27.86
N ASN A 917 50.10 -5.03 28.36
CA ASN A 917 48.74 -5.26 27.91
C ASN A 917 48.10 -3.89 27.55
N PRO A 918 47.73 -3.64 26.28
CA PRO A 918 47.85 -4.52 25.11
C PRO A 918 49.31 -4.84 24.70
N ALA A 919 49.49 -5.92 23.94
CA ALA A 919 50.78 -6.21 23.31
C ALA A 919 51.03 -5.22 22.14
N GLY A 920 52.30 -4.86 21.91
CA GLY A 920 52.68 -3.80 20.98
C GLY A 920 52.82 -2.41 21.61
N THR A 921 52.47 -2.22 22.88
CA THR A 921 52.75 -0.99 23.64
C THR A 921 54.23 -0.62 23.58
N ASP A 922 54.52 0.63 23.26
CA ASP A 922 55.87 1.19 23.24
C ASP A 922 56.33 1.51 24.67
N ILE A 923 57.55 1.10 25.01
CA ILE A 923 58.14 1.28 26.34
C ILE A 923 59.45 2.06 26.20
N PHE A 924 59.56 3.13 26.98
CA PHE A 924 60.72 4.00 27.07
C PHE A 924 61.39 3.82 28.43
N VAL A 925 62.68 3.47 28.45
CA VAL A 925 63.48 3.32 29.66
C VAL A 925 64.70 4.24 29.57
N ASN A 926 64.73 5.29 30.39
CA ASN A 926 65.72 6.38 30.31
C ASN A 926 65.90 7.00 28.89
N GLY A 927 64.92 6.84 27.99
CA GLY A 927 64.95 7.35 26.61
C GLY A 927 65.24 6.31 25.54
N GLU A 928 65.68 5.09 25.89
CA GLU A 928 65.73 3.96 24.94
C GLU A 928 64.32 3.37 24.75
N HIS A 929 63.95 3.08 23.51
CA HIS A 929 62.62 2.62 23.10
C HIS A 929 62.62 1.12 22.76
N CYS A 930 61.60 0.38 23.22
CA CYS A 930 61.23 -0.92 22.65
C CYS A 930 59.72 -1.22 22.77
N SER A 931 59.13 -1.80 21.74
CA SER A 931 57.73 -2.24 21.75
C SER A 931 57.58 -3.61 22.42
N ALA A 932 56.60 -3.77 23.30
CA ALA A 932 56.45 -4.95 24.14
C ALA A 932 55.80 -6.15 23.41
N PRO A 933 56.23 -7.40 23.68
CA PRO A 933 57.19 -7.80 24.71
C PRO A 933 58.66 -7.66 24.26
N CYS A 934 59.45 -6.92 25.03
CA CYS A 934 60.88 -6.66 24.77
C CYS A 934 61.73 -6.91 26.03
N ALA A 935 63.06 -6.84 25.92
CA ALA A 935 63.95 -6.99 27.07
C ALA A 935 65.15 -6.05 27.00
N ALA A 936 65.31 -5.22 28.04
CA ALA A 936 66.39 -4.25 28.17
C ALA A 936 67.53 -4.79 29.05
N LYS A 937 68.76 -4.34 28.78
CA LYS A 937 69.97 -4.66 29.57
C LYS A 937 70.39 -3.47 30.42
N LEU A 938 69.76 -3.33 31.57
CA LEU A 938 69.92 -2.19 32.47
C LEU A 938 71.08 -2.44 33.45
N LYS A 939 71.70 -1.39 34.00
CA LYS A 939 72.66 -1.57 35.11
C LYS A 939 71.89 -1.68 36.43
N PRO A 940 72.50 -2.13 37.54
CA PRO A 940 71.83 -2.10 38.83
C PRO A 940 71.46 -0.67 39.24
N GLY A 941 70.21 -0.42 39.62
CA GLY A 941 69.72 0.92 39.99
C GLY A 941 68.24 1.16 39.68
N LYS A 942 67.78 2.39 39.94
CA LYS A 942 66.39 2.82 39.71
C LYS A 942 66.20 3.46 38.35
N TYR A 943 65.16 3.04 37.63
CA TYR A 943 64.85 3.50 36.27
C TYR A 943 63.43 4.04 36.20
N ALA A 944 63.25 5.12 35.43
CA ALA A 944 61.92 5.56 35.02
C ALA A 944 61.52 4.82 33.74
N VAL A 945 60.35 4.19 33.79
CA VAL A 945 59.75 3.45 32.67
C VAL A 945 58.44 4.14 32.29
N GLU A 946 58.31 4.49 31.03
CA GLU A 946 57.11 5.10 30.47
C GLU A 946 56.56 4.22 29.34
N ALA A 947 55.30 3.80 29.45
CA ALA A 947 54.66 2.90 28.50
C ALA A 947 53.46 3.59 27.84
N THR A 948 53.47 3.67 26.50
CA THR A 948 52.55 4.44 25.65
C THR A 948 51.91 3.55 24.59
N HIS A 949 50.62 3.75 24.31
CA HIS A 949 49.93 3.11 23.19
C HIS A 949 48.70 3.96 22.80
N ASP A 950 48.46 4.14 21.50
CA ASP A 950 47.53 5.12 20.90
C ASP A 950 46.05 5.12 21.37
N GLN A 951 45.63 4.14 22.18
CA GLN A 951 44.26 3.99 22.68
C GLN A 951 44.19 3.81 24.22
N TYR A 952 45.34 3.88 24.90
CA TYR A 952 45.48 3.54 26.32
C TYR A 952 46.25 4.64 27.08
N THR A 953 45.92 4.85 28.35
CA THR A 953 46.54 5.87 29.19
C THR A 953 48.02 5.55 29.39
N THR A 954 48.90 6.50 29.08
CA THR A 954 50.34 6.38 29.34
C THR A 954 50.64 6.05 30.80
N VAL A 955 51.32 4.94 31.06
CA VAL A 955 51.72 4.52 32.41
C VAL A 955 53.17 4.89 32.65
N ARG A 956 53.44 5.70 33.68
CA ARG A 956 54.79 6.03 34.16
C ARG A 956 55.04 5.33 35.50
N LYS A 957 56.09 4.53 35.59
CA LYS A 957 56.44 3.74 36.78
C LYS A 957 57.95 3.84 37.05
N GLN A 958 58.35 3.96 38.31
CA GLN A 958 59.74 3.70 38.69
C GLN A 958 59.91 2.21 39.01
N ILE A 959 60.95 1.61 38.44
CA ILE A 959 61.37 0.24 38.73
C ILE A 959 62.73 0.26 39.44
N ASP A 960 63.00 -0.74 40.27
CA ASP A 960 64.29 -0.94 40.91
C ASP A 960 64.94 -2.23 40.38
N VAL A 961 66.13 -2.10 39.78
CA VAL A 961 66.79 -3.17 39.05
C VAL A 961 67.94 -3.69 39.92
N THR A 962 67.68 -4.77 40.66
CA THR A 962 68.64 -5.39 41.58
C THR A 962 68.97 -6.85 41.22
N LYS A 963 68.13 -7.49 40.41
CA LYS A 963 68.27 -8.84 39.83
C LYS A 963 67.39 -8.96 38.57
N PRO A 964 67.53 -9.98 37.73
CA PRO A 964 66.64 -10.18 36.57
C PRO A 964 65.18 -10.47 37.00
N TYR A 965 64.21 -9.89 36.28
CA TYR A 965 62.78 -10.21 36.39
C TYR A 965 62.02 -9.82 35.12
N THR A 966 60.76 -10.23 35.04
CA THR A 966 59.77 -9.69 34.09
C THR A 966 58.93 -8.62 34.79
N GLU A 967 58.87 -7.43 34.22
CA GLU A 967 58.03 -6.33 34.66
C GLU A 967 56.78 -6.26 33.78
N SER A 968 55.59 -6.35 34.40
CA SER A 968 54.31 -6.35 33.70
C SER A 968 53.61 -4.98 33.81
N LEU A 969 53.29 -4.37 32.67
CA LEU A 969 52.64 -3.07 32.58
C LEU A 969 51.27 -3.20 31.91
N THR A 970 50.20 -3.16 32.71
CA THR A 970 48.83 -3.08 32.19
C THR A 970 48.45 -1.61 32.06
N LEU A 971 48.16 -1.15 30.84
CA LEU A 971 47.66 0.19 30.61
C LEU A 971 46.13 0.17 30.71
N THR A 972 45.53 1.22 31.28
CA THR A 972 44.07 1.38 31.27
C THR A 972 43.67 1.91 29.90
N ALA A 973 42.64 1.33 29.26
CA ALA A 973 42.08 1.93 28.04
C ALA A 973 41.62 3.37 28.33
N ILE A 974 41.89 4.31 27.44
CA ILE A 974 41.35 5.67 27.59
C ILE A 974 39.83 5.54 27.49
N SER A 975 39.13 5.74 28.60
CA SER A 975 37.70 5.44 28.70
C SER A 975 36.87 6.49 27.96
N ALA A 976 36.82 6.36 26.65
CA ALA A 976 35.67 6.83 25.89
C ALA A 976 34.42 6.15 26.47
N GLY A 977 33.60 6.93 27.18
CA GLY A 977 32.18 6.61 27.32
C GLY A 977 31.57 6.43 25.92
N PRO A 978 30.43 5.73 25.78
CA PRO A 978 29.94 5.22 24.50
C PRO A 978 29.96 6.33 23.44
N ALA A 979 30.92 6.22 22.52
CA ALA A 979 31.13 7.22 21.50
C ALA A 979 29.88 7.25 20.63
N ARG A 980 29.14 8.37 20.72
CA ARG A 980 28.12 8.70 19.74
C ARG A 980 28.83 8.57 18.38
N PRO A 981 28.30 7.77 17.42
CA PRO A 981 28.98 7.56 16.16
C PRO A 981 29.29 8.94 15.57
N ALA A 982 30.53 9.10 15.07
CA ALA A 982 30.98 10.39 14.55
C ALA A 982 29.92 10.93 13.59
N PRO A 983 29.59 12.24 13.65
CA PRO A 983 28.72 12.89 12.69
C PRO A 983 29.03 12.41 11.27
N VAL A 984 28.05 11.81 10.60
CA VAL A 984 28.16 11.29 9.22
C VAL A 984 27.09 11.94 8.36
N GLY A 985 27.43 12.17 7.10
CA GLY A 985 26.49 12.52 6.05
C GLY A 985 26.51 11.48 4.93
N ILE A 986 25.50 11.54 4.08
CA ILE A 986 25.45 10.75 2.84
C ILE A 986 26.07 11.60 1.74
N LEU A 987 27.10 11.10 1.07
CA LEU A 987 27.60 11.68 -0.16
C LEU A 987 26.92 11.00 -1.34
N ALA A 988 26.04 11.72 -2.03
CA ALA A 988 25.36 11.25 -3.23
C ALA A 988 26.14 11.70 -4.48
N LEU A 989 26.72 10.73 -5.18
CA LEU A 989 27.54 10.93 -6.36
C LEU A 989 26.73 10.64 -7.61
N ALA A 990 26.60 11.65 -8.49
CA ALA A 990 26.06 11.48 -9.84
C ALA A 990 27.22 11.50 -10.84
N ILE A 991 27.36 10.44 -11.64
CA ILE A 991 28.52 10.24 -12.54
C ILE A 991 28.07 9.97 -13.97
N ASN A 992 28.79 10.51 -14.95
CA ASN A 992 28.42 10.38 -16.37
C ASN A 992 28.67 8.96 -16.95
N VAL A 993 29.55 8.18 -16.33
CA VAL A 993 29.94 6.80 -16.69
C VAL A 993 29.14 5.71 -15.94
N ASP A 994 29.23 4.48 -16.42
CA ASP A 994 28.59 3.28 -15.86
C ASP A 994 29.23 2.74 -14.57
N SER A 995 30.47 3.12 -14.28
CA SER A 995 31.21 2.72 -13.07
C SER A 995 32.49 3.55 -12.89
N ALA A 996 32.92 3.77 -11.65
CA ALA A 996 34.18 4.45 -11.30
C ALA A 996 34.62 4.04 -9.87
N ASP A 997 35.93 4.02 -9.60
CA ASP A 997 36.47 3.88 -8.25
C ASP A 997 36.38 5.21 -7.50
N ILE A 998 35.89 5.18 -6.26
CA ILE A 998 35.63 6.35 -5.43
C ILE A 998 36.66 6.42 -4.30
N PHE A 999 37.53 7.43 -4.35
CA PHE A 999 38.49 7.73 -3.31
C PHE A 999 38.01 8.91 -2.45
N VAL A 1000 38.18 8.80 -1.14
CA VAL A 1000 37.96 9.88 -0.17
C VAL A 1000 39.27 10.15 0.54
N ASP A 1001 39.76 11.39 0.47
CA ASP A 1001 41.04 11.84 1.03
C ASP A 1001 42.24 10.96 0.60
N GLY A 1002 42.17 10.44 -0.64
CA GLY A 1002 43.19 9.57 -1.23
C GLY A 1002 43.07 8.08 -0.89
N GLN A 1003 42.14 7.67 -0.02
CA GLN A 1003 41.87 6.26 0.26
C GLN A 1003 40.68 5.75 -0.57
N LEU A 1004 40.83 4.58 -1.19
CA LEU A 1004 39.73 3.91 -1.91
C LEU A 1004 38.62 3.57 -0.90
N LYS A 1005 37.44 4.18 -1.08
CA LYS A 1005 36.32 4.11 -0.14
C LYS A 1005 35.23 3.16 -0.60
N ASP A 1006 34.93 3.17 -1.90
CA ASP A 1006 33.90 2.33 -2.54
C ASP A 1006 34.09 2.32 -4.08
N ARG A 1007 33.27 1.56 -4.81
CA ARG A 1007 33.20 1.54 -6.27
C ARG A 1007 31.76 1.84 -6.72
N ALA A 1008 31.59 2.86 -7.55
CA ALA A 1008 30.30 3.17 -8.16
C ALA A 1008 29.87 2.05 -9.13
N HIS A 1009 28.70 1.47 -8.89
CA HIS A 1009 28.08 0.43 -9.72
C HIS A 1009 26.84 1.01 -10.43
N GLY A 1010 27.06 1.91 -11.38
CA GLY A 1010 26.05 2.66 -12.12
C GLY A 1010 26.30 4.16 -12.10
N LYS A 1011 25.42 4.92 -12.76
CA LYS A 1011 25.51 6.40 -12.88
C LYS A 1011 25.26 7.17 -11.58
N ASN A 1012 24.80 6.51 -10.52
CA ASN A 1012 24.62 7.10 -9.20
C ASN A 1012 25.24 6.17 -8.14
N ALA A 1013 25.90 6.74 -7.14
CA ALA A 1013 26.37 6.05 -5.95
C ALA A 1013 26.02 6.86 -4.69
N ARG A 1014 25.90 6.20 -3.54
CA ARG A 1014 25.71 6.85 -2.23
C ARG A 1014 26.65 6.21 -1.23
N ILE A 1015 27.59 6.99 -0.70
CA ILE A 1015 28.57 6.49 0.28
C ILE A 1015 28.46 7.26 1.60
N THR A 1016 28.67 6.56 2.72
CA THR A 1016 28.69 7.18 4.05
C THR A 1016 30.09 7.66 4.38
N VAL A 1017 30.20 8.96 4.68
CA VAL A 1017 31.46 9.66 4.99
C VAL A 1017 31.26 10.48 6.26
N ALA A 1018 32.34 10.76 6.98
CA ALA A 1018 32.30 11.68 8.11
C ALA A 1018 31.79 13.06 7.68
N ALA A 1019 31.24 13.81 8.63
CA ALA A 1019 30.94 15.21 8.45
C ALA A 1019 32.23 16.03 8.59
N GLY A 1020 32.46 16.94 7.64
CA GLY A 1020 33.72 17.64 7.45
C GLY A 1020 33.97 18.02 5.98
N SER A 1021 35.12 18.61 5.72
CA SER A 1021 35.59 18.90 4.36
C SER A 1021 36.47 17.75 3.87
N HIS A 1022 36.11 17.16 2.73
CA HIS A 1022 36.73 15.96 2.18
C HIS A 1022 37.08 16.14 0.69
N GLN A 1023 38.18 15.54 0.23
CA GLN A 1023 38.55 15.49 -1.19
C GLN A 1023 38.06 14.19 -1.81
N ILE A 1024 37.14 14.30 -2.77
CA ILE A 1024 36.55 13.16 -3.47
C ILE A 1024 37.21 13.02 -4.84
N ARG A 1025 37.86 11.90 -5.10
CA ARG A 1025 38.52 11.61 -6.39
C ARG A 1025 37.87 10.40 -7.04
N LEU A 1026 37.49 10.53 -8.30
CA LEU A 1026 36.97 9.44 -9.11
C LEU A 1026 37.99 9.00 -10.17
N GLU A 1027 38.13 7.69 -10.32
CA GLU A 1027 38.99 7.08 -11.34
C GLU A 1027 38.25 6.02 -12.16
N LYS A 1028 38.54 5.93 -13.46
CA LYS A 1028 38.09 4.85 -14.34
C LYS A 1028 39.10 4.69 -15.47
N SER A 1029 39.49 3.46 -15.80
CA SER A 1029 40.39 3.20 -16.93
C SER A 1029 39.84 3.81 -18.23
N GLY A 1030 40.70 4.52 -18.96
CA GLY A 1030 40.34 5.27 -20.18
C GLY A 1030 39.73 6.67 -19.96
N TYR A 1031 39.65 7.16 -18.72
CA TYR A 1031 39.11 8.48 -18.36
C TYR A 1031 40.09 9.25 -17.46
N GLN A 1032 40.06 10.58 -17.52
CA GLN A 1032 40.93 11.42 -16.69
C GLN A 1032 40.46 11.46 -15.23
N PRO A 1033 41.33 11.17 -14.24
CA PRO A 1033 40.99 11.26 -12.82
C PRO A 1033 40.52 12.66 -12.45
N THR A 1034 39.32 12.76 -11.87
CA THR A 1034 38.73 14.05 -11.46
C THR A 1034 38.63 14.09 -9.95
N THR A 1035 39.12 15.17 -9.34
CA THR A 1035 39.08 15.40 -7.88
C THR A 1035 38.31 16.68 -7.57
N LEU A 1036 37.35 16.61 -6.64
CA LEU A 1036 36.55 17.75 -6.20
C LEU A 1036 36.44 17.75 -4.66
N PRO A 1037 36.55 18.92 -4.00
CA PRO A 1037 36.22 19.05 -2.58
C PRO A 1037 34.71 18.96 -2.38
N VAL A 1038 34.31 18.42 -1.23
CA VAL A 1038 32.92 18.46 -0.74
C VAL A 1038 32.90 18.75 0.75
N GLU A 1039 31.88 19.47 1.19
CA GLU A 1039 31.58 19.63 2.61
C GLU A 1039 30.35 18.77 2.95
N ILE A 1040 30.48 17.97 3.99
CA ILE A 1040 29.50 16.96 4.41
C ILE A 1040 28.99 17.36 5.79
N THR A 1041 27.68 17.55 5.91
CA THR A 1041 27.04 18.01 7.16
C THR A 1041 26.27 16.86 7.83
N GLU A 1042 26.31 16.80 9.16
CA GLU A 1042 25.71 15.73 9.96
C GLU A 1042 24.25 15.45 9.57
N GLY A 1043 23.93 14.18 9.31
CA GLY A 1043 22.56 13.73 9.04
C GLY A 1043 21.95 14.23 7.73
N SER A 1044 22.73 14.92 6.88
CA SER A 1044 22.30 15.46 5.59
C SER A 1044 22.86 14.69 4.40
N GLU A 1045 22.33 14.95 3.21
CA GLU A 1045 22.84 14.39 1.95
C GLU A 1045 23.49 15.49 1.11
N SER A 1046 24.83 15.46 1.02
CA SER A 1046 25.59 16.32 0.12
C SER A 1046 25.62 15.66 -1.27
N ALA A 1047 25.03 16.31 -2.26
CA ALA A 1047 25.03 15.84 -3.64
C ALA A 1047 26.21 16.45 -4.44
N LEU A 1048 26.98 15.62 -5.14
CA LEU A 1048 28.13 16.03 -5.94
C LEU A 1048 28.10 15.33 -7.31
N ALA A 1049 28.17 16.12 -8.38
CA ALA A 1049 28.15 15.61 -9.75
C ALA A 1049 29.55 15.62 -10.38
N PHE A 1050 29.93 14.51 -11.01
CA PHE A 1050 31.19 14.36 -11.75
C PHE A 1050 30.93 14.07 -13.23
N SER A 1051 31.64 14.79 -14.09
CA SER A 1051 31.76 14.46 -15.51
C SER A 1051 33.20 14.03 -15.78
N LEU A 1052 33.44 12.71 -15.80
CA LEU A 1052 34.73 12.15 -16.20
C LEU A 1052 34.90 12.30 -17.72
N GLU A 1053 35.95 12.98 -18.16
CA GLU A 1053 36.26 13.10 -19.58
C GLU A 1053 37.07 11.90 -20.07
N LYS A 1054 36.74 11.40 -21.27
CA LYS A 1054 37.40 10.24 -21.87
C LYS A 1054 38.78 10.66 -22.38
N GLY A 1055 39.84 10.02 -21.90
CA GLY A 1055 41.22 10.42 -22.19
C GLY A 1055 41.55 10.33 -23.68
N SER A 1056 41.96 11.44 -24.28
CA SER A 1056 42.37 11.55 -25.68
C SER A 1056 43.80 11.06 -25.93
N GLY A 1057 44.15 9.89 -25.38
CA GLY A 1057 45.48 9.29 -25.49
C GLY A 1057 45.42 7.77 -25.55
N ALA A 1058 46.04 7.19 -26.58
CA ALA A 1058 46.24 5.74 -26.65
C ALA A 1058 47.40 5.35 -25.72
N ILE A 1059 47.08 4.88 -24.52
CA ILE A 1059 48.09 4.36 -23.58
C ILE A 1059 48.42 2.92 -23.99
N THR A 1060 49.51 2.76 -24.74
CA THR A 1060 50.14 1.45 -24.96
C THR A 1060 51.08 1.15 -23.78
N GLU A 1061 50.61 0.36 -22.81
CA GLU A 1061 51.44 -0.13 -21.72
C GLU A 1061 52.42 -1.22 -22.22
N THR A 1062 53.60 -0.80 -22.67
CA THR A 1062 54.70 -1.72 -22.99
C THR A 1062 55.30 -2.28 -21.71
N THR A 1063 54.90 -3.48 -21.32
CA THR A 1063 55.44 -4.18 -20.14
C THR A 1063 56.83 -4.75 -20.44
N TYR A 1064 57.82 -4.44 -19.61
CA TYR A 1064 59.18 -4.99 -19.70
C TYR A 1064 59.43 -6.00 -18.57
N LEU A 1065 59.80 -7.23 -18.93
CA LEU A 1065 60.23 -8.24 -17.96
C LEU A 1065 61.75 -8.16 -17.76
N ILE A 1066 62.18 -7.73 -16.57
CA ILE A 1066 63.59 -7.67 -16.17
C ILE A 1066 63.89 -8.87 -15.27
N VAL A 1067 64.89 -9.68 -15.63
CA VAL A 1067 65.27 -10.90 -14.90
C VAL A 1067 66.72 -10.78 -14.42
N SER A 1068 66.92 -10.85 -13.09
CA SER A 1068 68.25 -10.90 -12.47
C SER A 1068 68.75 -12.34 -12.37
N SER A 1069 70.04 -12.56 -12.63
CA SER A 1069 70.74 -13.81 -12.31
C SER A 1069 71.15 -13.93 -10.84
N VAL A 1070 71.01 -12.85 -10.06
CA VAL A 1070 71.30 -12.78 -8.63
C VAL A 1070 70.00 -12.62 -7.84
N PRO A 1071 69.62 -13.57 -6.96
CA PRO A 1071 68.44 -13.46 -6.11
C PRO A 1071 68.49 -12.22 -5.21
N ASN A 1072 67.33 -11.59 -5.00
CA ASN A 1072 67.15 -10.39 -4.16
C ASN A 1072 67.98 -9.16 -4.58
N ALA A 1073 68.42 -9.08 -5.84
CA ALA A 1073 68.99 -7.86 -6.39
C ALA A 1073 67.90 -6.79 -6.55
N SER A 1074 68.03 -5.68 -5.81
CA SER A 1074 67.07 -4.58 -5.80
C SER A 1074 67.07 -3.80 -7.13
N LEU A 1075 65.91 -3.74 -7.78
CA LEU A 1075 65.66 -3.00 -9.01
C LEU A 1075 65.30 -1.55 -8.69
N VAL A 1076 65.99 -0.61 -9.34
CA VAL A 1076 65.72 0.83 -9.22
C VAL A 1076 65.53 1.41 -10.62
N VAL A 1077 64.40 2.07 -10.86
CA VAL A 1077 64.06 2.76 -12.11
C VAL A 1077 63.88 4.23 -11.79
N ASP A 1078 64.59 5.10 -12.51
CA ASP A 1078 64.58 6.57 -12.34
C ASP A 1078 64.72 7.02 -10.87
N GLY A 1079 65.59 6.33 -10.12
CA GLY A 1079 65.87 6.61 -8.70
C GLY A 1079 64.83 6.09 -7.70
N LYS A 1080 63.78 5.39 -8.15
CA LYS A 1080 62.76 4.77 -7.30
C LYS A 1080 62.89 3.26 -7.28
N SER A 1081 62.78 2.65 -6.11
CA SER A 1081 62.76 1.19 -5.95
C SER A 1081 61.51 0.61 -6.64
N ALA A 1082 61.70 -0.45 -7.42
CA ALA A 1082 60.67 -1.10 -8.24
C ALA A 1082 60.53 -2.61 -7.98
N GLY A 1083 61.45 -3.21 -7.21
CA GLY A 1083 61.45 -4.63 -6.82
C GLY A 1083 62.63 -4.97 -5.93
#